data_AF-A0A2Z6DXM2-F1
#
_entry.id   AF-A0A2Z6DXM2-F1
#
_cell.length_a   1.000
_cell.length_b   1.000
_cell.length_c   1.000
_cell.angle_alpha   90.00
_cell.angle_beta   90.00
_cell.angle_gamma   90.00
#
_symmetry.space_group_name_H-M   'P 1'
#
loop_
_entity.id
_entity.type
_entity.pdbx_description
1 polymer ?
#
loop_
_entity_poly.entity_id
_entity_poly.type
_entity_poly.pdbx_seq_one_letter_code
_entity_poly.pdbx_strand_id
1 'polypeptide(L)'
;MSELVDLATIAEAVEVDYRTVREKWATSPDWPPHYDRAGLGGAKRWRVADLPTAFVRRGRKIDVRAAVERLLAVQAAKSLDRIASAQAGGAIKYPATSQFAPGGELIPAGRCPLPADTSPAATGAGGLTGGGGAGCALVSRDVGSRRRDGTGGRAGDGLPSAGKGQLTLGAGSIPATPATDMDDAILVGQLMGASPRDDAEERLARARLIMAAIRPLIDLPERHRGRRTMAEQIAKDLGCSFQHVYRLVDKAREGGVMALARMGERRDRGQARTLISGQWLEWAQRVAEAWPQTDVAQLADRTRQLVRAAWVGGAPSALQCWLKATAAVARELIDAGCPSDLAASLLSVRCPRRFVEAEGKHFRVAGRALRDGKGVYDHHITPVRRTAAGLKPGDLVCGDITPLDIPVLRDDGSVAYARLISWHDVATNWLWVDMVVLPKGQGIRRDDVAASFVRMAEQAPFGMPRCLYLDNGSEYKWDEMLVACKHLADLTGQQFAADEAETAPAERRVVRSIPFHPRGKRIEGAFGRLSHWLAWWFGYVGGNRMTKKVATLGKGVQPSPEAEVRAWLARTLADYHVTPQPRAEHMGGMSPKDRLTWHMQAGWQPWRVDRLVLALAFADRHVRKVTRGAVSVDGVTYTADFLMHVDGRVTVAVPRILLGSPVRCVYVLDGVRVLGVAVEEQAYALLDTAGAKEAARRRRVFRMLTSERVAAVGGPLDEAKLAGTRAELLGLEATLDAADAAAQQVTLSEEGQRLVAGYLAAQERAIAEINRRREVALSAEKLTRWADEDEETKQARAMGL
;
A
#
# COMPACT_ATOMS: atom_id res chain seq x y z
N MET A 1 -6.14 25.82 27.96
CA MET A 1 -5.30 25.35 26.83
C MET A 1 -5.74 26.13 25.60
N SER A 2 -4.86 26.84 24.90
CA SER A 2 -5.25 27.57 23.68
C SER A 2 -5.60 26.58 22.58
N GLU A 3 -6.88 26.52 22.19
CA GLU A 3 -7.34 25.63 21.13
C GLU A 3 -6.70 26.05 19.80
N LEU A 4 -5.97 25.11 19.18
CA LEU A 4 -5.32 25.30 17.89
C LEU A 4 -6.23 24.75 16.80
N VAL A 5 -6.62 25.60 15.85
CA VAL A 5 -7.47 25.23 14.71
C VAL A 5 -6.68 25.25 13.41
N ASP A 6 -7.03 24.38 12.46
CA ASP A 6 -6.43 24.37 11.13
C ASP A 6 -7.25 25.20 10.11
N LEU A 7 -6.72 25.36 8.89
CA LEU A 7 -7.40 26.11 7.83
C LEU A 7 -8.73 25.47 7.40
N ALA A 8 -8.91 24.16 7.57
CA ALA A 8 -10.16 23.49 7.20
C ALA A 8 -11.27 23.86 8.19
N THR A 9 -10.97 23.84 9.49
CA THR A 9 -11.88 24.32 10.54
C THR A 9 -12.22 25.80 10.35
N ILE A 10 -11.23 26.64 10.00
CA ILE A 10 -11.47 28.07 9.74
C ILE A 10 -12.37 28.26 8.51
N ALA A 11 -12.13 27.51 7.43
CA ALA A 11 -12.93 27.56 6.20
C ALA A 11 -14.38 27.11 6.44
N GLU A 12 -14.57 26.03 7.20
CA GLU A 12 -15.90 25.56 7.64
C GLU A 12 -16.62 26.61 8.48
N ALA A 13 -15.92 27.21 9.45
CA ALA A 13 -16.52 28.18 10.37
C ALA A 13 -17.04 29.44 9.68
N VAL A 14 -16.34 29.91 8.65
CA VAL A 14 -16.69 31.13 7.91
C VAL A 14 -17.46 30.86 6.62
N GLU A 15 -17.82 29.60 6.34
CA GLU A 15 -18.56 29.15 5.15
C GLU A 15 -17.90 29.56 3.82
N VAL A 16 -16.58 29.42 3.74
CA VAL A 16 -15.80 29.77 2.54
C VAL A 16 -14.96 28.58 2.10
N ASP A 17 -14.77 28.44 0.78
CA ASP A 17 -13.91 27.40 0.23
C ASP A 17 -12.49 27.42 0.82
N TYR A 18 -11.97 26.24 1.16
CA TYR A 18 -10.64 26.06 1.76
C TYR A 18 -9.52 26.74 0.96
N ARG A 19 -9.54 26.69 -0.39
CA ARG A 19 -8.52 27.34 -1.21
C ARG A 19 -8.57 28.86 -1.06
N THR A 20 -9.76 29.43 -0.91
CA THR A 20 -9.91 30.88 -0.69
C THR A 20 -9.26 31.32 0.62
N VAL A 21 -9.46 30.57 1.71
CA VAL A 21 -8.81 30.89 2.98
C VAL A 21 -7.29 30.68 2.86
N ARG A 22 -6.84 29.57 2.27
CA ARG A 22 -5.41 29.25 2.12
C ARG A 22 -4.64 30.24 1.24
N GLU A 23 -5.19 30.61 0.09
CA GLU A 23 -4.47 31.36 -0.94
C GLU A 23 -4.68 32.87 -0.85
N LYS A 24 -5.79 33.34 -0.25
CA LYS A 24 -6.16 34.77 -0.21
C LYS A 24 -6.25 35.37 1.19
N TRP A 25 -6.52 34.55 2.21
CA TRP A 25 -6.67 35.05 3.58
C TRP A 25 -5.38 34.81 4.36
N ALA A 26 -4.92 33.56 4.44
CA ALA A 26 -3.71 33.17 5.17
C ALA A 26 -2.39 33.71 4.58
N THR A 27 -2.45 34.32 3.39
CA THR A 27 -1.35 35.03 2.73
C THR A 27 -1.47 36.55 2.87
N SER A 28 -2.52 37.06 3.51
CA SER A 28 -2.76 38.48 3.72
C SER A 28 -1.84 39.03 4.81
N PRO A 29 -1.34 40.27 4.69
CA PRO A 29 -0.53 40.91 5.74
C PRO A 29 -1.25 41.00 7.10
N ASP A 30 -2.57 41.18 7.07
CA ASP A 30 -3.43 41.30 8.26
C ASP A 30 -3.81 39.96 8.89
N TRP A 31 -3.28 38.84 8.39
CA TRP A 31 -3.57 37.51 8.93
C TRP A 31 -2.53 37.09 9.99
N PRO A 32 -2.95 36.52 11.13
CA PRO A 32 -2.03 36.15 12.20
C PRO A 32 -1.04 35.07 11.76
N PRO A 33 0.20 35.06 12.32
CA PRO A 33 1.17 34.00 12.06
C PRO A 33 0.64 32.65 12.56
N HIS A 34 1.01 31.58 11.86
CA HIS A 34 0.65 30.22 12.25
C HIS A 34 1.63 29.66 13.27
N TYR A 35 1.16 28.73 14.10
CA TYR A 35 1.95 27.98 15.08
C TYR A 35 2.14 26.55 14.55
N ASP A 36 3.31 26.25 14.01
CA ASP A 36 3.67 24.88 13.62
C ASP A 36 3.99 24.04 14.87
N ARG A 37 3.56 22.76 14.87
CA ARG A 37 4.07 21.78 15.83
C ARG A 37 5.45 21.32 15.35
N ALA A 38 6.41 21.15 16.27
CA ALA A 38 7.75 20.65 15.99
C ALA A 38 7.70 19.37 15.12
N GLY A 39 8.10 19.49 13.85
CA GLY A 39 8.14 18.38 12.88
C GLY A 39 7.97 18.86 11.43
N LEU A 40 8.87 18.45 10.54
CA LEU A 40 8.84 18.73 9.10
C LEU A 40 7.59 18.06 8.47
N GLY A 41 6.52 18.84 8.28
CA GLY A 41 5.32 18.43 7.55
C GLY A 41 3.97 18.58 8.27
N GLY A 42 3.90 19.25 9.43
CA GLY A 42 2.63 19.51 10.11
C GLY A 42 1.69 20.44 9.31
N ALA A 43 0.38 20.19 9.39
CA ALA A 43 -0.62 21.15 8.91
C ALA A 43 -0.55 22.44 9.75
N LYS A 44 -0.50 23.60 9.10
CA LYS A 44 -0.46 24.91 9.77
C LYS A 44 -1.68 25.07 10.68
N ARG A 45 -1.47 25.60 11.89
CA ARG A 45 -2.53 25.84 12.88
C ARG A 45 -2.46 27.23 13.48
N TRP A 46 -3.58 27.75 13.96
CA TRP A 46 -3.70 29.07 14.59
C TRP A 46 -4.38 28.93 15.95
N ARG A 47 -3.98 29.76 16.90
CA ARG A 47 -4.76 29.89 18.14
C ARG A 47 -6.04 30.64 17.83
N VAL A 48 -7.18 30.16 18.30
CA VAL A 48 -8.47 30.83 18.09
C VAL A 48 -8.42 32.30 18.56
N ALA A 49 -7.75 32.56 19.68
CA ALA A 49 -7.57 33.90 20.25
C ALA A 49 -6.78 34.88 19.36
N ASP A 50 -6.00 34.38 18.40
CA ASP A 50 -5.20 35.22 17.49
C ASP A 50 -5.94 35.49 16.17
N LEU A 51 -7.06 34.80 15.92
CA LEU A 51 -7.86 35.01 14.71
C LEU A 51 -8.48 36.41 14.69
N PRO A 52 -8.59 37.04 13.50
CA PRO A 52 -9.08 38.41 13.37
C PRO A 52 -10.58 38.49 13.69
N THR A 53 -10.94 39.48 14.51
CA THR A 53 -12.34 39.83 14.82
C THR A 53 -12.98 40.73 13.77
N ALA A 54 -12.19 41.18 12.79
CA ALA A 54 -12.57 42.20 11.82
C ALA A 54 -11.81 42.02 10.49
N PHE A 55 -12.00 40.88 9.81
CA PHE A 55 -11.34 40.62 8.53
C PHE A 55 -12.18 41.14 7.36
N VAL A 56 -11.67 42.13 6.62
CA VAL A 56 -12.41 42.76 5.52
C VAL A 56 -12.05 42.12 4.19
N ARG A 57 -13.01 41.48 3.52
CA ARG A 57 -12.85 40.98 2.15
C ARG A 57 -14.10 41.22 1.31
N ARG A 58 -13.90 41.71 0.08
CA ARG A 58 -14.98 42.09 -0.86
C ARG A 58 -16.03 43.03 -0.23
N GLY A 59 -15.58 43.99 0.57
CA GLY A 59 -16.45 44.97 1.23
C GLY A 59 -17.27 44.44 2.41
N ARG A 60 -17.11 43.18 2.80
CA ARG A 60 -17.76 42.59 3.98
C ARG A 60 -16.76 42.40 5.11
N LYS A 61 -17.15 42.77 6.33
CA LYS A 61 -16.39 42.56 7.57
C LYS A 61 -16.80 41.20 8.16
N ILE A 62 -15.84 40.29 8.30
CA ILE A 62 -16.05 38.93 8.81
C ILE A 62 -15.31 38.81 10.14
N ASP A 63 -16.04 38.43 11.20
CA ASP A 63 -15.44 38.06 12.48
C ASP A 63 -15.07 36.57 12.45
N VAL A 64 -13.82 36.29 12.07
CA VAL A 64 -13.31 34.92 11.89
C VAL A 64 -13.23 34.21 13.23
N ARG A 65 -12.86 34.93 14.30
CA ARG A 65 -12.75 34.38 15.66
C ARG A 65 -14.11 33.91 16.17
N ALA A 66 -15.11 34.78 16.16
CA ALA A 66 -16.44 34.45 16.66
C ALA A 66 -17.09 33.31 15.86
N ALA A 67 -16.82 33.24 14.55
CA ALA A 67 -17.27 32.15 13.71
C ALA A 67 -16.67 30.79 14.14
N VAL A 68 -15.36 30.75 14.37
CA VAL A 68 -14.66 29.54 14.81
C VAL A 68 -15.08 29.12 16.22
N GLU A 69 -15.24 30.06 17.16
CA GLU A 69 -15.73 29.79 18.51
C GLU A 69 -17.13 29.17 18.51
N ARG A 70 -18.04 29.68 17.66
CA ARG A 70 -19.37 29.09 17.49
C ARG A 70 -19.32 27.67 16.94
N LEU A 71 -18.48 27.42 15.92
CA LEU A 71 -18.34 26.09 15.34
C LEU A 71 -17.83 25.08 16.38
N LEU A 72 -16.81 25.46 17.15
CA LEU A 72 -16.23 24.61 18.19
C LEU A 72 -17.25 24.32 19.32
N ALA A 73 -18.04 25.31 19.73
CA ALA A 73 -19.12 25.12 20.70
C ALA A 73 -20.19 24.13 20.20
N VAL A 74 -20.58 24.22 18.92
CA VAL A 74 -21.52 23.27 18.29
C VAL A 74 -20.93 21.86 18.20
N GLN A 75 -19.65 21.74 17.87
CA GLN A 75 -18.96 20.45 17.81
C GLN A 75 -18.81 19.81 19.20
N ALA A 76 -18.59 20.61 20.25
CA ALA A 76 -18.55 20.17 21.63
C ALA A 76 -19.93 19.72 22.15
N ALA A 77 -21.01 20.43 21.80
CA ALA A 77 -22.37 20.01 22.13
C ALA A 77 -22.72 18.66 21.46
N LYS A 78 -22.40 18.51 20.17
CA LYS A 78 -22.64 17.26 19.42
C LYS A 78 -21.80 16.08 19.93
N SER A 79 -20.61 16.32 20.48
CA SER A 79 -19.79 15.24 21.05
C SER A 79 -20.34 14.77 22.40
N LEU A 80 -20.84 15.69 23.23
CA LEU A 80 -21.52 15.36 24.49
C LEU A 80 -22.82 14.58 24.25
N ASP A 81 -23.64 14.96 23.26
CA ASP A 81 -24.86 14.21 22.89
C ASP A 81 -24.55 12.79 22.41
N ARG A 82 -23.46 12.58 21.68
CA ARG A 82 -23.01 11.24 21.25
C ARG A 82 -22.54 10.39 22.42
N ILE A 83 -21.84 10.98 23.39
CA ILE A 83 -21.37 10.29 24.59
C ILE A 83 -22.56 9.91 25.48
N ALA A 84 -23.52 10.82 25.67
CA ALA A 84 -24.75 10.55 26.41
C ALA A 84 -25.62 9.47 25.73
N SER A 85 -25.74 9.51 24.40
CA SER A 85 -26.47 8.50 23.63
C SER A 85 -25.80 7.11 23.65
N ALA A 86 -24.46 7.06 23.70
CA ALA A 86 -23.71 5.80 23.82
C ALA A 86 -23.80 5.18 25.22
N GLN A 87 -23.96 5.99 26.27
CA GLN A 87 -24.09 5.52 27.65
C GLN A 87 -25.52 5.09 28.01
N ALA A 88 -26.55 5.59 27.33
CA ALA A 88 -27.95 5.22 27.56
C ALA A 88 -28.40 3.92 26.85
N GLY A 89 -27.62 3.36 25.92
CA GLY A 89 -27.98 2.22 25.07
C GLY A 89 -27.66 0.82 25.61
N GLY A 90 -27.61 0.63 26.93
CA GLY A 90 -27.25 -0.64 27.58
C GLY A 90 -28.38 -1.69 27.61
N ALA A 91 -28.90 -2.12 26.46
CA ALA A 91 -29.68 -3.37 26.33
C ALA A 91 -29.86 -3.73 24.85
N ILE A 92 -29.02 -4.61 24.30
CA ILE A 92 -29.18 -5.12 22.93
C ILE A 92 -30.26 -6.22 22.94
N LYS A 93 -31.49 -5.86 22.57
CA LYS A 93 -32.47 -6.78 21.96
C LYS A 93 -32.26 -6.74 20.45
N TYR A 94 -31.84 -7.86 19.86
CA TYR A 94 -31.82 -8.03 18.41
C TYR A 94 -33.26 -8.23 17.88
N PRO A 95 -33.74 -7.49 16.87
CA PRO A 95 -34.80 -7.98 16.02
C PRO A 95 -34.20 -8.82 14.89
N ALA A 96 -34.68 -10.05 14.79
CA ALA A 96 -34.48 -10.90 13.64
C ALA A 96 -35.27 -10.33 12.45
N THR A 97 -34.56 -9.84 11.42
CA THR A 97 -34.89 -9.91 9.98
C THR A 97 -34.04 -8.91 9.19
N SER A 98 -33.07 -9.40 8.39
CA SER A 98 -32.90 -9.03 6.97
C SER A 98 -31.58 -9.57 6.40
N GLN A 99 -31.74 -10.46 5.44
CA GLN A 99 -31.01 -10.62 4.17
C GLN A 99 -29.47 -10.49 4.15
N PHE A 100 -28.87 -11.61 3.74
CA PHE A 100 -27.48 -11.85 3.37
C PHE A 100 -26.82 -10.73 2.53
N ALA A 101 -25.63 -10.29 2.96
CA ALA A 101 -24.63 -9.61 2.13
C ALA A 101 -23.27 -10.33 2.25
N PRO A 102 -22.50 -10.53 1.16
CA PRO A 102 -21.29 -11.34 1.18
C PRO A 102 -20.04 -10.54 1.59
N GLY A 103 -19.33 -11.07 2.58
CA GLY A 103 -17.87 -11.28 2.59
C GLY A 103 -16.94 -10.12 2.20
N GLY A 104 -16.66 -9.24 3.16
CA GLY A 104 -15.52 -8.32 3.13
C GLY A 104 -15.65 -7.31 4.24
N GLU A 105 -15.06 -7.58 5.41
CA GLU A 105 -15.02 -6.58 6.49
C GLU A 105 -14.19 -5.37 6.01
N LEU A 106 -14.88 -4.25 5.83
CA LEU A 106 -14.32 -2.91 5.67
C LEU A 106 -14.66 -2.09 6.92
N ILE A 107 -13.74 -1.23 7.33
CA ILE A 107 -13.90 -0.38 8.53
C ILE A 107 -14.88 0.76 8.20
N PRO A 108 -15.90 1.04 9.03
CA PRO A 108 -16.67 2.27 8.93
C PRO A 108 -15.79 3.47 9.31
N ALA A 109 -15.74 4.49 8.45
CA ALA A 109 -15.02 5.73 8.71
C ALA A 109 -15.59 6.45 9.95
N GLY A 110 -14.95 6.25 11.11
CA GLY A 110 -15.30 6.90 12.37
C GLY A 110 -14.09 7.05 13.28
N ARG A 111 -13.63 8.31 13.41
CA ARG A 111 -12.64 8.87 14.37
C ARG A 111 -11.89 7.86 15.27
N CYS A 112 -10.62 7.62 14.97
CA CYS A 112 -9.67 7.03 15.93
C CYS A 112 -9.32 8.04 17.05
N PRO A 113 -9.33 7.63 18.33
CA PRO A 113 -8.70 8.39 19.40
C PRO A 113 -7.16 8.24 19.31
N LEU A 114 -6.46 9.36 19.50
CA LEU A 114 -5.00 9.46 19.50
C LEU A 114 -4.38 8.73 20.72
N PRO A 115 -3.21 8.07 20.57
CA PRO A 115 -2.26 7.92 21.66
C PRO A 115 -1.20 9.03 21.60
N ALA A 116 -0.98 9.67 22.74
CA ALA A 116 0.12 10.59 22.99
C ALA A 116 1.47 9.86 23.09
N ASP A 117 2.53 10.58 22.73
CA ASP A 117 3.94 10.43 23.10
C ASP A 117 4.64 9.07 22.90
N THR A 118 5.42 8.97 21.81
CA THR A 118 6.78 8.39 21.84
C THR A 118 7.63 8.90 20.66
N SER A 119 8.82 9.40 20.98
CA SER A 119 9.92 9.78 20.08
C SER A 119 10.51 8.58 19.30
N PRO A 120 11.34 8.79 18.26
CA PRO A 120 11.54 7.82 17.19
C PRO A 120 12.51 6.71 17.59
N ALA A 121 12.00 5.48 17.66
CA ALA A 121 12.83 4.29 17.84
C ALA A 121 13.09 3.61 16.50
N ALA A 122 14.37 3.54 16.15
CA ALA A 122 14.93 2.56 15.26
C ALA A 122 14.50 1.15 15.69
N THR A 123 13.88 0.40 14.78
CA THR A 123 13.78 -1.07 14.85
C THR A 123 15.03 -1.66 14.18
N GLY A 124 15.90 -2.45 14.79
CA GLY A 124 15.95 -3.03 16.13
C GLY A 124 16.76 -4.34 16.11
N ALA A 125 17.90 -4.33 16.82
CA ALA A 125 18.35 -5.31 17.84
C ALA A 125 18.24 -6.84 17.56
N GLY A 126 19.21 -7.70 17.90
CA GLY A 126 20.33 -7.63 18.84
C GLY A 126 20.32 -8.89 19.72
N GLY A 127 21.47 -9.56 19.90
CA GLY A 127 21.63 -10.72 20.77
C GLY A 127 23.10 -11.07 20.97
N LEU A 128 23.64 -10.68 22.13
CA LEU A 128 25.02 -10.83 22.58
C LEU A 128 25.34 -12.28 23.02
N THR A 129 26.55 -12.78 22.73
CA THR A 129 27.45 -13.47 23.69
C THR A 129 28.86 -13.63 23.11
N GLY A 130 29.86 -13.11 23.84
CA GLY A 130 31.11 -13.82 24.17
C GLY A 130 32.25 -13.96 23.15
N GLY A 131 33.23 -13.04 23.20
CA GLY A 131 34.63 -13.32 23.59
C GLY A 131 35.55 -14.20 22.71
N GLY A 132 36.72 -13.63 22.39
CA GLY A 132 37.95 -14.33 21.93
C GLY A 132 38.14 -14.24 20.42
N GLY A 133 39.23 -13.76 19.84
CA GLY A 133 40.62 -13.62 20.27
C GLY A 133 41.46 -13.85 19.00
N ALA A 134 42.37 -12.92 18.70
CA ALA A 134 43.13 -12.85 17.46
C ALA A 134 44.10 -14.03 17.25
N GLY A 135 44.51 -14.27 16.00
CA GLY A 135 45.64 -15.13 15.67
C GLY A 135 45.84 -15.34 14.18
N CYS A 136 46.68 -14.49 13.56
CA CYS A 136 47.22 -14.67 12.22
C CYS A 136 48.03 -15.96 12.08
N ALA A 137 47.97 -16.64 10.94
CA ALA A 137 49.11 -17.35 10.35
C ALA A 137 48.90 -17.65 8.86
N LEU A 138 49.83 -17.14 8.05
CA LEU A 138 50.17 -17.60 6.69
C LEU A 138 50.60 -19.08 6.71
N VAL A 139 50.31 -19.86 5.66
CA VAL A 139 51.26 -20.77 4.96
C VAL A 139 50.68 -21.17 3.58
N SER A 140 51.58 -21.23 2.60
CA SER A 140 51.44 -21.56 1.19
C SER A 140 51.34 -23.07 0.86
N ARG A 141 50.91 -23.33 -0.39
CA ARG A 141 51.38 -24.39 -1.34
C ARG A 141 51.33 -25.87 -0.92
N ASP A 142 50.53 -26.66 -1.64
CA ASP A 142 50.91 -27.44 -2.85
C ASP A 142 50.34 -28.87 -2.91
N VAL A 143 49.95 -29.25 -4.14
CA VAL A 143 49.99 -30.56 -4.80
C VAL A 143 49.27 -31.77 -4.16
N GLY A 144 48.39 -32.41 -4.96
CA GLY A 144 48.00 -33.79 -4.66
C GLY A 144 46.82 -34.33 -5.47
N SER A 145 47.07 -34.69 -6.73
CA SER A 145 46.21 -35.54 -7.55
C SER A 145 45.75 -36.82 -6.84
N ARG A 146 44.53 -37.29 -7.09
CA ARG A 146 44.27 -38.68 -7.54
C ARG A 146 42.82 -38.91 -7.93
N ARG A 147 42.65 -39.28 -9.20
CA ARG A 147 41.53 -40.08 -9.72
C ARG A 147 41.48 -41.43 -8.99
N ARG A 148 40.28 -41.97 -8.78
CA ARG A 148 39.95 -43.34 -9.21
C ARG A 148 38.45 -43.56 -9.30
N ASP A 149 38.10 -44.12 -10.44
CA ASP A 149 36.81 -44.70 -10.81
C ASP A 149 36.42 -45.87 -9.90
N GLY A 150 35.12 -46.15 -9.85
CA GLY A 150 34.53 -47.30 -9.19
C GLY A 150 33.07 -47.46 -9.59
N THR A 151 32.85 -48.10 -10.73
CA THR A 151 31.59 -48.56 -11.31
C THR A 151 30.96 -49.72 -10.52
N GLY A 152 29.63 -49.85 -10.61
CA GLY A 152 28.95 -51.16 -10.61
C GLY A 152 27.72 -51.31 -9.71
N GLY A 153 26.55 -51.59 -10.32
CA GLY A 153 25.44 -52.28 -9.64
C GLY A 153 23.99 -51.85 -9.95
N ARG A 154 23.45 -52.29 -11.09
CA ARG A 154 22.00 -52.51 -11.37
C ARG A 154 21.53 -53.79 -10.64
N ALA A 155 20.27 -54.20 -10.48
CA ALA A 155 18.89 -53.76 -10.78
C ALA A 155 17.93 -54.67 -9.95
N GLY A 156 16.64 -54.32 -9.84
CA GLY A 156 15.62 -55.24 -9.31
C GLY A 156 14.21 -54.66 -9.43
N ASP A 157 13.46 -55.17 -10.40
CA ASP A 157 12.08 -54.84 -10.79
C ASP A 157 11.00 -55.22 -9.76
N GLY A 158 9.82 -54.61 -9.87
CA GLY A 158 8.60 -55.12 -9.23
C GLY A 158 7.41 -54.14 -9.19
N LEU A 159 6.67 -54.03 -10.30
CA LEU A 159 5.23 -53.67 -10.37
C LEU A 159 4.46 -54.97 -10.74
N PRO A 160 3.11 -55.12 -10.65
CA PRO A 160 2.07 -54.07 -10.74
C PRO A 160 0.75 -54.28 -9.90
N SER A 161 -0.22 -53.35 -10.07
CA SER A 161 -1.70 -53.57 -10.15
C SER A 161 -2.49 -53.86 -8.85
N ALA A 162 -3.78 -53.53 -8.62
CA ALA A 162 -4.81 -52.59 -9.12
C ALA A 162 -6.07 -52.75 -8.21
N GLY A 163 -7.05 -51.82 -8.30
CA GLY A 163 -8.48 -52.04 -7.94
C GLY A 163 -8.99 -51.14 -6.79
N LYS A 164 -9.74 -50.06 -7.07
CA LYS A 164 -11.20 -49.94 -7.28
C LYS A 164 -12.08 -50.34 -6.07
N GLY A 165 -12.83 -49.36 -5.54
CA GLY A 165 -13.96 -49.58 -4.62
C GLY A 165 -14.64 -48.26 -4.21
N GLN A 166 -15.82 -48.01 -4.78
CA GLN A 166 -16.76 -46.89 -4.53
C GLN A 166 -17.82 -47.31 -3.48
N LEU A 167 -18.59 -46.36 -2.90
CA LEU A 167 -19.88 -46.46 -2.12
C LEU A 167 -19.81 -45.72 -0.75
N THR A 168 -20.81 -45.06 -0.15
CA THR A 168 -22.05 -44.34 -0.51
C THR A 168 -22.52 -43.56 0.74
N LEU A 169 -23.42 -42.59 0.56
CA LEU A 169 -24.09 -41.72 1.55
C LEU A 169 -24.97 -42.47 2.59
N GLY A 170 -25.23 -41.85 3.76
CA GLY A 170 -26.53 -41.95 4.43
C GLY A 170 -26.58 -41.81 5.97
N ALA A 171 -27.34 -40.79 6.43
CA ALA A 171 -28.04 -40.64 7.74
C ALA A 171 -27.21 -40.43 9.02
N GLY A 172 -27.59 -39.62 10.01
CA GLY A 172 -28.84 -38.88 10.26
C GLY A 172 -28.69 -37.97 11.50
N SER A 173 -29.53 -36.96 11.54
CA SER A 173 -29.73 -35.93 12.58
C SER A 173 -30.06 -36.48 13.98
N ILE A 174 -29.50 -35.88 15.03
CA ILE A 174 -29.94 -36.04 16.43
C ILE A 174 -30.49 -34.68 16.92
N PRO A 175 -31.67 -34.64 17.59
CA PRO A 175 -32.33 -33.42 18.01
C PRO A 175 -31.68 -32.79 19.25
N ALA A 176 -31.76 -31.46 19.35
CA ALA A 176 -31.38 -30.71 20.52
C ALA A 176 -32.46 -30.84 21.62
N THR A 177 -32.06 -31.27 22.82
CA THR A 177 -32.84 -31.11 24.06
C THR A 177 -32.23 -30.03 24.95
N PRO A 178 -33.03 -29.33 25.76
CA PRO A 178 -32.69 -28.04 26.35
C PRO A 178 -31.82 -28.19 27.60
N ALA A 179 -30.95 -27.21 27.82
CA ALA A 179 -30.19 -27.05 29.05
C ALA A 179 -31.12 -26.81 30.24
N THR A 180 -31.07 -27.71 31.22
CA THR A 180 -31.54 -27.47 32.58
C THR A 180 -30.44 -27.88 33.55
N ASP A 181 -30.11 -26.93 34.42
CA ASP A 181 -29.30 -26.96 35.64
C ASP A 181 -28.42 -28.18 35.89
N MET A 182 -27.10 -27.98 35.75
CA MET A 182 -26.08 -28.85 36.31
C MET A 182 -25.18 -28.02 37.22
N ASP A 183 -25.11 -28.44 38.48
CA ASP A 183 -24.36 -27.84 39.58
C ASP A 183 -22.89 -27.54 39.26
N ASP A 184 -22.42 -26.37 39.69
CA ASP A 184 -21.04 -25.85 39.56
C ASP A 184 -19.95 -26.73 40.23
N ALA A 185 -20.31 -27.84 40.87
CA ALA A 185 -19.38 -28.72 41.59
C ALA A 185 -18.70 -29.80 40.70
N ILE A 186 -19.09 -29.97 39.43
CA ILE A 186 -18.55 -31.03 38.54
C ILE A 186 -17.33 -30.58 37.72
N LEU A 187 -16.92 -29.31 37.78
CA LEU A 187 -15.90 -28.73 36.88
C LEU A 187 -14.43 -28.88 37.32
N VAL A 188 -14.14 -29.58 38.43
CA VAL A 188 -12.77 -29.70 38.97
C VAL A 188 -12.01 -30.95 38.47
N GLY A 189 -12.63 -31.85 37.70
CA GLY A 189 -12.04 -33.16 37.37
C GLY A 189 -11.56 -33.43 35.94
N GLN A 190 -11.82 -32.57 34.94
CA GLN A 190 -11.77 -32.96 33.52
C GLN A 190 -10.61 -32.39 32.69
N LEU A 191 -9.41 -32.24 33.24
CA LEU A 191 -8.25 -31.70 32.49
C LEU A 191 -6.99 -32.56 32.51
N MET A 192 -7.13 -33.86 32.74
CA MET A 192 -6.10 -34.86 32.49
C MET A 192 -6.60 -35.85 31.44
N GLY A 193 -6.48 -35.48 30.16
CA GLY A 193 -6.69 -36.40 29.05
C GLY A 193 -5.64 -37.51 29.08
N ALA A 194 -5.93 -38.61 29.76
CA ALA A 194 -5.55 -39.92 29.22
C ALA A 194 -6.40 -40.11 27.98
N SER A 195 -5.81 -40.49 26.83
CA SER A 195 -6.58 -40.88 25.65
C SER A 195 -7.51 -42.03 26.08
N PRO A 196 -8.84 -41.84 26.24
CA PRO A 196 -9.70 -42.86 26.82
C PRO A 196 -10.28 -43.79 25.76
N ARG A 197 -10.11 -43.48 24.47
CA ARG A 197 -10.84 -44.15 23.39
C ARG A 197 -10.22 -45.51 23.04
N ASP A 198 -8.91 -45.58 22.85
CA ASP A 198 -8.27 -46.83 22.38
C ASP A 198 -8.27 -47.92 23.47
N ASP A 199 -7.93 -47.58 24.72
CA ASP A 199 -7.95 -48.53 25.85
C ASP A 199 -9.36 -49.04 26.19
N ALA A 200 -10.40 -48.24 25.97
CA ALA A 200 -11.77 -48.64 26.30
C ALA A 200 -12.35 -49.57 25.23
N GLU A 201 -12.08 -49.29 23.96
CA GLU A 201 -12.49 -50.15 22.84
C GLU A 201 -11.75 -51.50 22.88
N GLU A 202 -10.44 -51.50 23.14
CA GLU A 202 -9.65 -52.73 23.25
C GLU A 202 -10.08 -53.59 24.44
N ARG A 203 -10.40 -52.98 25.59
CA ARG A 203 -10.95 -53.71 26.74
C ARG A 203 -12.35 -54.25 26.49
N LEU A 204 -13.19 -53.51 25.77
CA LEU A 204 -14.52 -53.98 25.40
C LEU A 204 -14.42 -55.14 24.39
N ALA A 205 -13.51 -55.07 23.42
CA ALA A 205 -13.22 -56.15 22.49
C ALA A 205 -12.71 -57.40 23.21
N ARG A 206 -11.76 -57.24 24.14
CA ARG A 206 -11.27 -58.32 24.99
C ARG A 206 -12.36 -58.91 25.87
N ALA A 207 -13.22 -58.09 26.47
CA ALA A 207 -14.35 -58.54 27.27
C ALA A 207 -15.38 -59.33 26.44
N ARG A 208 -15.60 -58.96 25.17
CA ARG A 208 -16.44 -59.72 24.23
C ARG A 208 -15.82 -61.08 23.89
N LEU A 209 -14.51 -61.14 23.65
CA LEU A 209 -13.79 -62.40 23.42
C LEU A 209 -13.87 -63.33 24.63
N ILE A 210 -13.66 -62.80 25.83
CA ILE A 210 -13.79 -63.56 27.08
C ILE A 210 -15.24 -64.03 27.26
N MET A 211 -16.23 -63.15 27.03
CA MET A 211 -17.65 -63.51 27.12
C MET A 211 -18.02 -64.65 26.17
N ALA A 212 -17.53 -64.61 24.93
CA ALA A 212 -17.75 -65.67 23.96
C ALA A 212 -17.12 -67.01 24.42
N ALA A 213 -15.92 -66.97 24.98
CA ALA A 213 -15.22 -68.15 25.47
C ALA A 213 -15.92 -68.79 26.69
N ILE A 214 -16.45 -67.99 27.62
CA ILE A 214 -17.12 -68.50 28.83
C ILE A 214 -18.62 -68.77 28.64
N ARG A 215 -19.22 -68.33 27.53
CA ARG A 215 -20.66 -68.48 27.26
C ARG A 215 -21.16 -69.93 27.37
N PRO A 216 -20.48 -70.96 26.80
CA PRO A 216 -20.89 -72.35 26.97
C PRO A 216 -20.95 -72.79 28.44
N LEU A 217 -20.06 -72.24 29.27
CA LEU A 217 -20.00 -72.53 30.71
C LEU A 217 -21.10 -71.78 31.50
N ILE A 218 -21.53 -70.61 31.03
CA ILE A 218 -22.67 -69.87 31.59
C ILE A 218 -23.98 -70.60 31.32
N ASP A 219 -24.17 -71.11 30.10
CA ASP A 219 -25.41 -71.75 29.64
C ASP A 219 -25.60 -73.18 30.20
N LEU A 220 -24.55 -73.78 30.75
CA LEU A 220 -24.62 -75.08 31.45
C LEU A 220 -25.24 -74.94 32.86
N PRO A 221 -26.05 -75.91 33.33
CA PRO A 221 -26.49 -76.00 34.72
C PRO A 221 -25.31 -76.14 35.69
N GLU A 222 -25.44 -75.61 36.92
CA GLU A 222 -24.34 -75.59 37.91
C GLU A 222 -23.85 -76.99 38.32
N ARG A 223 -24.72 -78.00 38.26
CA ARG A 223 -24.43 -79.39 38.69
C ARG A 223 -24.19 -80.36 37.52
N HIS A 224 -23.87 -79.85 36.32
CA HIS A 224 -23.63 -80.70 35.15
C HIS A 224 -22.31 -81.50 35.27
N ARG A 225 -22.36 -82.82 35.04
CA ARG A 225 -21.17 -83.68 34.97
C ARG A 225 -20.31 -83.24 33.77
N GLY A 226 -19.07 -82.77 34.02
CA GLY A 226 -18.17 -82.25 32.98
C GLY A 226 -17.97 -80.73 32.96
N ARG A 227 -18.69 -79.97 33.81
CA ARG A 227 -18.52 -78.51 33.95
C ARG A 227 -17.08 -78.11 34.30
N ARG A 228 -16.43 -78.88 35.18
CA ARG A 228 -15.03 -78.67 35.56
C ARG A 228 -14.07 -78.90 34.41
N THR A 229 -14.23 -79.98 33.66
CA THR A 229 -13.41 -80.29 32.48
C THR A 229 -13.54 -79.19 31.41
N MET A 230 -14.75 -78.63 31.22
CA MET A 230 -14.96 -77.51 30.32
C MET A 230 -14.32 -76.21 30.83
N ALA A 231 -14.39 -75.93 32.14
CA ALA A 231 -13.72 -74.78 32.74
C ALA A 231 -12.18 -74.89 32.62
N GLU A 232 -11.62 -76.09 32.75
CA GLU A 232 -10.18 -76.36 32.56
C GLU A 232 -9.75 -76.17 31.09
N GLN A 233 -10.60 -76.56 30.13
CA GLN A 233 -10.35 -76.32 28.71
C GLN A 233 -10.39 -74.82 28.37
N ILE A 234 -11.42 -74.10 28.82
CA ILE A 234 -11.54 -72.64 28.63
C ILE A 234 -10.37 -71.90 29.31
N ALA A 235 -9.93 -72.39 30.48
CA ALA A 235 -8.78 -71.83 31.20
C ALA A 235 -7.49 -71.96 30.38
N LYS A 236 -7.29 -73.10 29.72
CA LYS A 236 -6.15 -73.35 28.82
C LYS A 236 -6.19 -72.41 27.61
N ASP A 237 -7.36 -72.23 27.01
CA ASP A 237 -7.54 -71.38 25.82
C ASP A 237 -7.37 -69.89 26.13
N LEU A 238 -7.76 -69.45 27.34
CA LEU A 238 -7.59 -68.06 27.82
C LEU A 238 -6.25 -67.81 28.54
N GLY A 239 -5.41 -68.84 28.72
CA GLY A 239 -4.12 -68.73 29.42
C GLY A 239 -4.25 -68.33 30.89
N CYS A 240 -5.28 -68.79 31.59
CA CYS A 240 -5.54 -68.48 33.01
C CYS A 240 -5.86 -69.74 33.83
N SER A 241 -6.12 -69.60 35.14
CA SER A 241 -6.53 -70.74 35.98
C SER A 241 -8.03 -71.02 35.87
N PHE A 242 -8.46 -72.27 36.06
CA PHE A 242 -9.89 -72.62 36.03
C PHE A 242 -10.70 -71.89 37.13
N GLN A 243 -10.07 -71.55 38.25
CA GLN A 243 -10.68 -70.70 39.30
C GLN A 243 -10.91 -69.27 38.80
N HIS A 244 -10.02 -68.74 37.97
CA HIS A 244 -10.19 -67.45 37.33
C HIS A 244 -11.34 -67.48 36.31
N VAL A 245 -11.52 -68.58 35.57
CA VAL A 245 -12.66 -68.78 34.67
C VAL A 245 -13.99 -68.74 35.44
N TYR A 246 -14.09 -69.39 36.60
CA TYR A 246 -15.29 -69.28 37.45
C TYR A 246 -15.52 -67.84 37.94
N ARG A 247 -14.46 -67.11 38.33
CA ARG A 247 -14.56 -65.69 38.70
C ARG A 247 -15.04 -64.81 37.54
N LEU A 248 -14.64 -65.11 36.31
CA LEU A 248 -15.13 -64.45 35.09
C LEU A 248 -16.61 -64.79 34.84
N VAL A 249 -17.02 -66.04 35.02
CA VAL A 249 -18.43 -66.46 34.92
C VAL A 249 -19.30 -65.74 35.94
N ASP A 250 -18.88 -65.64 37.19
CA ASP A 250 -19.64 -64.94 38.24
C ASP A 250 -19.79 -63.45 37.90
N LYS A 251 -18.72 -62.80 37.44
CA LYS A 251 -18.77 -61.40 37.02
C LYS A 251 -19.58 -61.17 35.75
N ALA A 252 -19.54 -62.10 34.81
CA ALA A 252 -20.39 -62.07 33.63
C ALA A 252 -21.86 -62.27 33.99
N ARG A 253 -22.18 -63.06 35.02
CA ARG A 253 -23.55 -63.21 35.55
C ARG A 253 -24.03 -61.95 36.26
N GLU A 254 -23.15 -61.26 36.98
CA GLU A 254 -23.50 -60.00 37.69
C GLU A 254 -23.84 -58.84 36.74
N GLY A 255 -23.15 -58.68 35.61
CA GLY A 255 -23.32 -57.50 34.76
C GLY A 255 -22.86 -57.64 33.31
N GLY A 256 -22.78 -58.87 32.80
CA GLY A 256 -22.48 -59.18 31.41
C GLY A 256 -21.09 -58.68 30.96
N VAL A 257 -21.00 -58.35 29.67
CA VAL A 257 -19.76 -57.90 29.02
C VAL A 257 -19.19 -56.64 29.68
N MET A 258 -20.06 -55.75 30.19
CA MET A 258 -19.61 -54.51 30.84
C MET A 258 -18.96 -54.76 32.20
N ALA A 259 -19.43 -55.75 32.96
CA ALA A 259 -18.78 -56.15 34.22
C ALA A 259 -17.40 -56.77 33.98
N LEU A 260 -17.24 -57.55 32.91
CA LEU A 260 -15.95 -58.07 32.47
C LEU A 260 -15.00 -56.95 32.01
N ALA A 261 -15.49 -55.97 31.25
CA ALA A 261 -14.69 -54.83 30.78
C ALA A 261 -14.20 -53.91 31.93
N ARG A 262 -14.95 -53.88 33.04
CA ARG A 262 -14.61 -53.11 34.26
C ARG A 262 -13.77 -53.91 35.25
N MET A 263 -13.58 -55.22 35.04
CA MET A 263 -12.76 -56.07 35.90
C MET A 263 -11.29 -55.59 35.85
N GLY A 264 -10.78 -55.10 36.97
CA GLY A 264 -9.43 -54.53 37.08
C GLY A 264 -9.37 -53.00 37.02
N GLU A 265 -10.49 -52.31 36.82
CA GLU A 265 -10.55 -50.86 37.06
C GLU A 265 -10.44 -50.58 38.56
N ARG A 266 -9.45 -49.75 38.93
CA ARG A 266 -9.33 -49.26 40.31
C ARG A 266 -10.45 -48.27 40.59
N ARG A 267 -11.04 -48.33 41.79
CA ARG A 267 -12.13 -47.43 42.23
C ARG A 267 -11.77 -45.94 42.20
N ASP A 268 -10.47 -45.61 42.25
CA ASP A 268 -9.94 -44.24 42.25
C ASP A 268 -9.52 -43.75 40.84
N ARG A 269 -9.84 -44.50 39.78
CA ARG A 269 -9.55 -44.10 38.40
C ARG A 269 -10.28 -42.80 38.06
N GLY A 270 -9.52 -41.73 37.82
CA GLY A 270 -10.04 -40.40 37.49
C GLY A 270 -9.93 -39.37 38.63
N GLN A 271 -9.62 -39.80 39.86
CA GLN A 271 -9.34 -38.87 40.97
C GLN A 271 -7.85 -38.55 41.03
N ALA A 272 -7.50 -37.25 41.00
CA ALA A 272 -6.13 -36.81 41.19
C ALA A 272 -5.70 -37.11 42.63
N ARG A 273 -4.80 -38.08 42.82
CA ARG A 273 -4.26 -38.46 44.14
C ARG A 273 -3.45 -37.35 44.84
N THR A 274 -3.09 -36.29 44.12
CA THR A 274 -2.27 -35.17 44.61
C THR A 274 -2.62 -33.90 43.85
N LEU A 275 -2.82 -32.78 44.56
CA LEU A 275 -3.24 -31.50 43.98
C LEU A 275 -2.19 -30.93 43.00
N ILE A 276 -0.89 -31.03 43.35
CA ILE A 276 0.24 -30.54 42.55
C ILE A 276 1.35 -31.60 42.46
N SER A 277 1.90 -32.03 43.61
CA SER A 277 2.83 -33.16 43.74
C SER A 277 2.91 -33.62 45.19
N GLY A 278 3.49 -34.80 45.44
CA GLY A 278 3.69 -35.30 46.81
C GLY A 278 4.59 -34.39 47.65
N GLN A 279 5.75 -34.00 47.12
CA GLN A 279 6.69 -33.08 47.80
C GLN A 279 6.08 -31.70 48.05
N TRP A 280 5.25 -31.21 47.12
CA TRP A 280 4.53 -29.95 47.32
C TRP A 280 3.46 -30.08 48.41
N LEU A 281 2.74 -31.21 48.46
CA LEU A 281 1.72 -31.46 49.49
C LEU A 281 2.33 -31.55 50.89
N GLU A 282 3.45 -32.25 51.04
CA GLU A 282 4.21 -32.31 52.31
C GLU A 282 4.69 -30.93 52.76
N TRP A 283 5.11 -30.07 51.81
CA TRP A 283 5.44 -28.68 52.11
C TRP A 283 4.20 -27.90 52.55
N ALA A 284 3.10 -27.98 51.80
CA ALA A 284 1.88 -27.22 52.07
C ALA A 284 1.25 -27.60 53.43
N GLN A 285 1.30 -28.88 53.81
CA GLN A 285 0.83 -29.35 55.12
C GLN A 285 1.66 -28.76 56.26
N ARG A 286 3.00 -28.79 56.15
CA ARG A 286 3.88 -28.16 57.15
C ARG A 286 3.65 -26.66 57.28
N VAL A 287 3.39 -25.98 56.17
CA VAL A 287 3.04 -24.54 56.19
C VAL A 287 1.72 -24.30 56.92
N ALA A 288 0.67 -25.05 56.58
CA ALA A 288 -0.65 -24.88 57.20
C ALA A 288 -0.65 -25.22 58.70
N GLU A 289 0.15 -26.20 59.13
CA GLU A 289 0.31 -26.56 60.55
C GLU A 289 1.09 -25.51 61.34
N ALA A 290 2.21 -25.01 60.79
CA ALA A 290 3.06 -24.04 61.48
C ALA A 290 2.56 -22.59 61.35
N TRP A 291 1.71 -22.31 60.36
CA TRP A 291 1.15 -20.99 60.09
C TRP A 291 -0.33 -21.11 59.67
N PRO A 292 -1.26 -21.27 60.63
CA PRO A 292 -2.68 -21.59 60.39
C PRO A 292 -3.52 -20.44 59.82
N GLN A 293 -2.88 -19.46 59.18
CA GLN A 293 -3.55 -18.38 58.43
C GLN A 293 -3.86 -18.77 56.98
N THR A 294 -3.39 -19.94 56.55
CA THR A 294 -3.65 -20.51 55.23
C THR A 294 -3.96 -21.99 55.33
N ASP A 295 -4.57 -22.55 54.29
CA ASP A 295 -4.81 -23.97 54.18
C ASP A 295 -4.19 -24.54 52.88
N VAL A 296 -4.13 -25.86 52.81
CA VAL A 296 -3.52 -26.56 51.66
C VAL A 296 -4.25 -26.26 50.34
N ALA A 297 -5.57 -26.05 50.37
CA ALA A 297 -6.34 -25.77 49.16
C ALA A 297 -6.06 -24.36 48.64
N GLN A 298 -6.01 -23.36 49.53
CA GLN A 298 -5.65 -21.98 49.20
C GLN A 298 -4.23 -21.89 48.63
N LEU A 299 -3.27 -22.60 49.23
CA LEU A 299 -1.90 -22.68 48.71
C LEU A 299 -1.86 -23.35 47.33
N ALA A 300 -2.67 -24.37 47.09
CA ALA A 300 -2.73 -25.07 45.81
C ALA A 300 -3.30 -24.16 44.71
N ASP A 301 -4.40 -23.47 45.00
CA ASP A 301 -5.03 -22.53 44.09
C ASP A 301 -4.12 -21.34 43.79
N ARG A 302 -3.45 -20.80 44.80
CA ARG A 302 -2.45 -19.72 44.63
C ARG A 302 -1.28 -20.17 43.77
N THR A 303 -0.71 -21.34 44.06
CA THR A 303 0.39 -21.90 43.26
C THR A 303 -0.04 -22.13 41.82
N ARG A 304 -1.26 -22.65 41.60
CA ARG A 304 -1.84 -22.82 40.25
C ARG A 304 -1.97 -21.49 39.51
N GLN A 305 -2.53 -20.47 40.16
CA GLN A 305 -2.68 -19.14 39.57
C GLN A 305 -1.32 -18.52 39.21
N LEU A 306 -0.32 -18.63 40.08
CA LEU A 306 1.02 -18.10 39.81
C LEU A 306 1.79 -18.89 38.74
N VAL A 307 1.56 -20.20 38.61
CA VAL A 307 2.05 -20.98 37.46
C VAL A 307 1.44 -20.47 36.16
N ARG A 308 0.12 -20.20 36.13
CA ARG A 308 -0.55 -19.60 34.96
C ARG A 308 0.00 -18.21 34.65
N ALA A 309 0.16 -17.36 35.67
CA ALA A 309 0.74 -16.04 35.55
C ALA A 309 2.19 -16.08 35.03
N ALA A 310 3.00 -17.04 35.47
CA ALA A 310 4.36 -17.23 34.99
C ALA A 310 4.41 -17.67 33.50
N TRP A 311 3.43 -18.46 33.03
CA TRP A 311 3.29 -18.77 31.60
C TRP A 311 2.89 -17.55 30.78
N VAL A 312 1.94 -16.73 31.25
CA VAL A 312 1.61 -15.42 30.63
C VAL A 312 2.83 -14.48 30.69
N GLY A 313 3.61 -14.58 31.77
CA GLY A 313 4.92 -13.96 31.97
C GLY A 313 6.04 -14.47 31.05
N GLY A 314 5.73 -15.36 30.10
CA GLY A 314 6.65 -15.77 29.04
C GLY A 314 7.77 -16.69 29.51
N ALA A 315 7.52 -17.51 30.52
CA ALA A 315 8.47 -18.53 30.92
C ALA A 315 8.86 -19.44 29.72
N PRO A 316 10.16 -19.63 29.44
CA PRO A 316 10.61 -20.40 28.27
C PRO A 316 10.49 -21.92 28.45
N SER A 317 10.37 -22.41 29.69
CA SER A 317 10.28 -23.84 30.00
C SER A 317 9.48 -24.09 31.28
N ALA A 318 9.02 -25.33 31.48
CA ALA A 318 8.29 -25.73 32.69
C ALA A 318 9.11 -25.49 33.97
N LEU A 319 10.43 -25.70 33.92
CA LEU A 319 11.32 -25.41 35.04
C LEU A 319 11.36 -23.92 35.36
N GLN A 320 11.55 -23.07 34.35
CA GLN A 320 11.57 -21.61 34.55
C GLN A 320 10.22 -21.06 34.99
N CYS A 321 9.11 -21.67 34.53
CA CYS A 321 7.77 -21.36 35.02
C CYS A 321 7.63 -21.70 36.51
N TRP A 322 8.05 -22.91 36.90
CA TRP A 322 8.02 -23.35 38.29
C TRP A 322 8.84 -22.45 39.21
N LEU A 323 10.09 -22.16 38.86
CA LEU A 323 10.96 -21.28 39.65
C LEU A 323 10.34 -19.90 39.89
N LYS A 324 9.74 -19.30 38.85
CA LYS A 324 9.05 -18.01 38.97
C LYS A 324 7.81 -18.11 39.85
N ALA A 325 7.00 -19.15 39.67
CA ALA A 325 5.77 -19.35 40.43
C ALA A 325 6.06 -19.61 41.91
N THR A 326 7.01 -20.48 42.24
CA THR A 326 7.40 -20.77 43.63
C THR A 326 8.05 -19.57 44.31
N ALA A 327 8.86 -18.79 43.58
CA ALA A 327 9.42 -17.53 44.10
C ALA A 327 8.31 -16.51 44.42
N ALA A 328 7.29 -16.41 43.56
CA ALA A 328 6.15 -15.53 43.80
C ALA A 328 5.31 -16.00 45.00
N VAL A 329 4.99 -17.30 45.10
CA VAL A 329 4.28 -17.86 46.26
C VAL A 329 5.06 -17.60 47.56
N ALA A 330 6.36 -17.90 47.57
CA ALA A 330 7.19 -17.70 48.76
C ALA A 330 7.26 -16.22 49.16
N ARG A 331 7.38 -15.30 48.20
CA ARG A 331 7.35 -13.86 48.47
C ARG A 331 6.02 -13.42 49.07
N GLU A 332 4.90 -13.81 48.47
CA GLU A 332 3.56 -13.44 48.97
C GLU A 332 3.31 -13.97 50.39
N LEU A 333 3.78 -15.18 50.70
CA LEU A 333 3.69 -15.72 52.06
C LEU A 333 4.54 -14.94 53.05
N ILE A 334 5.77 -14.56 52.69
CA ILE A 334 6.64 -13.72 53.52
C ILE A 334 6.00 -12.35 53.77
N ASP A 335 5.45 -11.73 52.73
CA ASP A 335 4.79 -10.42 52.83
C ASP A 335 3.52 -10.49 53.70
N ALA A 336 2.86 -11.66 53.75
CA ALA A 336 1.73 -11.94 54.63
C ALA A 336 2.14 -12.32 56.07
N GLY A 337 3.43 -12.41 56.38
CA GLY A 337 3.95 -12.70 57.73
C GLY A 337 4.25 -14.18 58.02
N CYS A 338 4.29 -15.05 57.00
CA CYS A 338 4.78 -16.42 57.15
C CYS A 338 6.30 -16.41 57.45
N PRO A 339 6.80 -17.29 58.35
CA PRO A 339 8.24 -17.46 58.57
C PRO A 339 9.00 -17.70 57.26
N SER A 340 10.10 -16.96 57.09
CA SER A 340 10.81 -16.86 55.80
C SER A 340 11.53 -18.15 55.41
N ASP A 341 12.01 -18.92 56.37
CA ASP A 341 12.61 -20.24 56.22
C ASP A 341 11.57 -21.27 55.72
N LEU A 342 10.38 -21.23 56.30
CA LEU A 342 9.26 -22.09 55.95
C LEU A 342 8.75 -21.81 54.52
N ALA A 343 8.58 -20.53 54.17
CA ALA A 343 8.23 -20.11 52.81
C ALA A 343 9.34 -20.41 51.79
N ALA A 344 10.61 -20.15 52.14
CA ALA A 344 11.75 -20.41 51.25
C ALA A 344 11.96 -21.90 50.96
N SER A 345 11.55 -22.80 51.86
CA SER A 345 11.63 -24.24 51.63
C SER A 345 10.84 -24.73 50.40
N LEU A 346 9.84 -23.95 49.93
CA LEU A 346 9.14 -24.19 48.66
C LEU A 346 10.08 -24.18 47.45
N LEU A 347 11.11 -23.33 47.46
CA LEU A 347 12.02 -23.14 46.33
C LEU A 347 12.86 -24.40 46.04
N SER A 348 12.99 -25.28 47.04
CA SER A 348 13.67 -26.57 46.93
C SER A 348 12.76 -27.70 46.43
N VAL A 349 11.45 -27.46 46.31
CA VAL A 349 10.51 -28.48 45.80
C VAL A 349 10.76 -28.71 44.31
N ARG A 350 10.95 -29.98 43.94
CA ARG A 350 11.22 -30.36 42.55
C ARG A 350 10.04 -29.98 41.65
N CYS A 351 10.35 -29.39 40.49
CA CYS A 351 9.37 -29.01 39.48
C CYS A 351 8.44 -30.19 39.10
N PRO A 352 7.12 -30.10 39.38
CA PRO A 352 6.15 -31.10 38.97
C PRO A 352 5.77 -30.87 37.50
N ARG A 353 6.68 -31.28 36.60
CA ARG A 353 6.61 -30.98 35.16
C ARG A 353 5.25 -31.25 34.53
N ARG A 354 4.59 -32.38 34.86
CA ARG A 354 3.28 -32.74 34.31
C ARG A 354 2.19 -31.72 34.67
N PHE A 355 2.14 -31.28 35.93
CA PHE A 355 1.21 -30.26 36.39
C PHE A 355 1.48 -28.91 35.70
N VAL A 356 2.74 -28.47 35.71
CA VAL A 356 3.15 -27.18 35.13
C VAL A 356 2.90 -27.13 33.61
N GLU A 357 3.17 -28.21 32.89
CA GLU A 357 2.90 -28.31 31.46
C GLU A 357 1.40 -28.40 31.14
N ALA A 358 0.61 -29.07 31.98
CA ALA A 358 -0.85 -29.15 31.83
C ALA A 358 -1.49 -27.76 31.94
N GLU A 359 -1.13 -26.99 32.97
CA GLU A 359 -1.56 -25.60 33.10
C GLU A 359 -1.06 -24.75 31.92
N GLY A 360 0.17 -24.98 31.44
CA GLY A 360 0.75 -24.22 30.33
C GLY A 360 0.05 -24.34 28.98
N LYS A 361 -0.80 -25.35 28.75
CA LYS A 361 -1.44 -25.60 27.45
C LYS A 361 -2.22 -24.41 26.90
N HIS A 362 -2.94 -23.69 27.77
CA HIS A 362 -3.79 -22.56 27.37
C HIS A 362 -3.15 -21.19 27.63
N PHE A 363 -2.27 -21.07 28.63
CA PHE A 363 -1.71 -19.78 29.04
C PHE A 363 -0.40 -19.41 28.31
N ARG A 364 0.31 -20.37 27.72
CA ARG A 364 1.54 -20.09 26.95
C ARG A 364 1.27 -19.23 25.71
N VAL A 365 0.12 -19.40 25.06
CA VAL A 365 -0.27 -18.61 23.88
C VAL A 365 -0.47 -17.14 24.25
N ALA A 366 -1.12 -16.87 25.38
CA ALA A 366 -1.28 -15.51 25.89
C ALA A 366 0.08 -14.83 26.17
N GLY A 367 1.01 -15.56 26.79
CA GLY A 367 2.36 -15.04 27.02
C GLY A 367 3.17 -14.81 25.75
N ARG A 368 2.91 -15.60 24.70
CA ARG A 368 3.48 -15.39 23.36
C ARG A 368 2.87 -14.16 22.68
N ALA A 369 1.57 -13.94 22.80
CA ALA A 369 0.88 -12.80 22.20
C ALA A 369 1.43 -11.45 22.67
N LEU A 370 1.88 -11.37 23.92
CA LEU A 370 2.48 -10.16 24.50
C LEU A 370 3.91 -9.86 24.00
N ARG A 371 4.63 -10.84 23.43
CA ARG A 371 6.08 -10.74 23.13
C ARG A 371 6.46 -11.08 21.70
N ASP A 372 5.65 -11.87 21.02
CA ASP A 372 5.91 -12.47 19.72
C ASP A 372 4.61 -12.47 18.89
N GLY A 373 4.18 -11.25 18.52
CA GLY A 373 2.98 -11.06 17.70
C GLY A 373 3.05 -11.79 16.36
N LYS A 374 4.24 -11.89 15.77
CA LYS A 374 4.46 -12.65 14.52
C LYS A 374 4.27 -14.16 14.73
N GLY A 375 4.85 -14.75 15.77
CA GLY A 375 4.66 -16.18 16.06
C GLY A 375 3.22 -16.52 16.42
N VAL A 376 2.48 -15.61 17.07
CA VAL A 376 1.02 -15.77 17.27
C VAL A 376 0.27 -15.72 15.95
N TYR A 377 0.58 -14.73 15.12
CA TYR A 377 -0.01 -14.62 13.79
C TYR A 377 0.24 -15.88 12.97
N ASP A 378 1.48 -16.38 12.90
CA ASP A 378 1.87 -17.50 12.04
C ASP A 378 1.33 -18.86 12.53
N HIS A 379 1.32 -19.12 13.84
CA HIS A 379 1.04 -20.45 14.39
C HIS A 379 -0.29 -20.61 15.14
N HIS A 380 -0.92 -19.52 15.59
CA HIS A 380 -2.09 -19.59 16.48
C HIS A 380 -3.36 -18.94 15.90
N ILE A 381 -3.23 -17.91 15.07
CA ILE A 381 -4.39 -17.34 14.37
C ILE A 381 -4.77 -18.27 13.21
N THR A 382 -6.04 -18.72 13.17
CA THR A 382 -6.54 -19.56 12.09
C THR A 382 -6.61 -18.76 10.79
N PRO A 383 -5.95 -19.18 9.69
CA PRO A 383 -6.04 -18.47 8.43
C PRO A 383 -7.45 -18.55 7.82
N VAL A 384 -7.93 -17.42 7.28
CA VAL A 384 -9.12 -17.43 6.41
C VAL A 384 -8.73 -18.02 5.05
N ARG A 385 -9.42 -19.07 4.61
CA ARG A 385 -9.19 -19.67 3.29
C ARG A 385 -9.71 -18.72 2.21
N ARG A 386 -8.82 -18.22 1.36
CA ARG A 386 -9.15 -17.39 0.19
C ARG A 386 -8.81 -18.16 -1.08
N THR A 387 -9.73 -18.20 -2.04
CA THR A 387 -9.51 -18.86 -3.34
C THR A 387 -9.35 -17.84 -4.47
N ALA A 388 -8.62 -18.22 -5.51
CA ALA A 388 -8.55 -17.48 -6.78
C ALA A 388 -9.38 -18.17 -7.88
N ALA A 389 -10.14 -19.22 -7.53
CA ALA A 389 -11.04 -19.86 -8.46
C ALA A 389 -12.07 -18.84 -8.97
N GLY A 390 -12.25 -18.78 -10.29
CA GLY A 390 -13.17 -17.85 -10.96
C GLY A 390 -12.54 -16.53 -11.42
N LEU A 391 -11.33 -16.17 -10.97
CA LEU A 391 -10.61 -15.03 -11.52
C LEU A 391 -10.11 -15.32 -12.94
N LYS A 392 -10.17 -14.31 -13.81
CA LYS A 392 -9.55 -14.29 -15.13
C LYS A 392 -8.19 -13.61 -15.05
N PRO A 393 -7.27 -13.87 -16.01
CA PRO A 393 -5.98 -13.21 -16.04
C PRO A 393 -6.14 -11.69 -16.09
N GLY A 394 -5.37 -10.98 -15.26
CA GLY A 394 -5.44 -9.53 -15.13
C GLY A 394 -6.57 -9.03 -14.23
N ASP A 395 -7.49 -9.87 -13.76
CA ASP A 395 -8.56 -9.41 -12.85
C ASP A 395 -7.98 -8.88 -11.54
N LEU A 396 -6.94 -9.52 -11.01
CA LEU A 396 -6.25 -9.11 -9.79
C LEU A 396 -4.74 -9.33 -9.93
N VAL A 397 -3.98 -8.25 -9.91
CA VAL A 397 -2.51 -8.29 -9.92
C VAL A 397 -1.96 -7.75 -8.61
N CYS A 398 -1.13 -8.56 -7.94
CA CYS A 398 -0.43 -8.16 -6.74
C CYS A 398 0.93 -7.56 -7.08
N GLY A 399 1.31 -6.43 -6.49
CA GLY A 399 2.63 -5.82 -6.67
C GLY A 399 3.43 -5.78 -5.37
N ASP A 400 4.72 -6.10 -5.46
CA ASP A 400 5.62 -6.09 -4.31
C ASP A 400 7.09 -5.88 -4.75
N ILE A 401 7.92 -5.38 -3.83
CA ILE A 401 9.34 -5.14 -4.03
C ILE A 401 10.14 -6.04 -3.09
N THR A 402 11.04 -6.84 -3.65
CA THR A 402 11.91 -7.72 -2.87
C THR A 402 13.38 -7.52 -3.25
N PRO A 403 14.35 -7.61 -2.31
CA PRO A 403 15.75 -7.68 -2.69
C PRO A 403 16.04 -8.93 -3.52
N LEU A 404 16.91 -8.80 -4.52
CA LEU A 404 17.55 -9.94 -5.16
C LEU A 404 18.72 -10.38 -4.27
N ASP A 405 18.71 -11.63 -3.77
CA ASP A 405 19.79 -12.18 -2.96
C ASP A 405 20.98 -12.68 -3.81
N ILE A 406 21.31 -11.96 -4.88
CA ILE A 406 22.46 -12.21 -5.74
C ILE A 406 23.26 -10.90 -5.80
N PRO A 407 24.54 -10.88 -5.37
CA PRO A 407 25.37 -9.69 -5.45
C PRO A 407 25.72 -9.40 -6.91
N VAL A 408 25.52 -8.16 -7.34
CA VAL A 408 25.84 -7.67 -8.69
C VAL A 408 26.88 -6.55 -8.63
N LEU A 409 27.69 -6.43 -9.68
CA LEU A 409 28.61 -5.30 -9.87
C LEU A 409 27.86 -4.12 -10.50
N ARG A 410 28.04 -2.93 -9.92
CA ARG A 410 27.67 -1.66 -10.56
C ARG A 410 28.76 -1.24 -11.55
N ASP A 411 28.43 -0.28 -12.42
CA ASP A 411 29.37 0.35 -13.35
C ASP A 411 30.58 1.00 -12.65
N ASP A 412 30.40 1.47 -11.41
CA ASP A 412 31.47 2.04 -10.57
C ASP A 412 32.37 0.98 -9.89
N GLY A 413 32.15 -0.31 -10.18
CA GLY A 413 32.88 -1.44 -9.59
C GLY A 413 32.43 -1.83 -8.18
N SER A 414 31.46 -1.12 -7.58
CA SER A 414 30.95 -1.44 -6.25
C SER A 414 29.90 -2.56 -6.28
N VAL A 415 29.78 -3.30 -5.18
CA VAL A 415 28.80 -4.38 -5.05
C VAL A 415 27.42 -3.83 -4.65
N ALA A 416 26.39 -4.30 -5.33
CA ALA A 416 24.98 -4.02 -5.05
C ALA A 416 24.18 -5.31 -4.86
N TYR A 417 23.03 -5.18 -4.21
CA TYR A 417 21.95 -6.15 -4.35
C TYR A 417 20.85 -5.46 -5.12
N ALA A 418 20.52 -6.00 -6.30
CA ALA A 418 19.44 -5.46 -7.11
C ALA A 418 18.10 -5.55 -6.36
N ARG A 419 17.14 -4.74 -6.77
CA ARG A 419 15.77 -4.81 -6.30
C ARG A 419 14.90 -5.40 -7.41
N LEU A 420 13.98 -6.27 -7.03
CA LEU A 420 13.02 -6.89 -7.92
C LEU A 420 11.67 -6.21 -7.70
N ILE A 421 11.20 -5.44 -8.68
CA ILE A 421 9.83 -4.95 -8.71
C ILE A 421 9.01 -6.02 -9.40
N SER A 422 8.07 -6.65 -8.67
CA SER A 422 7.38 -7.83 -9.14
C SER A 422 5.87 -7.63 -9.16
N TRP A 423 5.24 -8.12 -10.22
CA TRP A 423 3.79 -8.10 -10.43
C TRP A 423 3.31 -9.53 -10.66
N HIS A 424 2.35 -9.95 -9.85
CA HIS A 424 1.83 -11.31 -9.79
C HIS A 424 0.36 -11.33 -10.20
N ASP A 425 0.06 -11.94 -11.34
CA ASP A 425 -1.32 -12.24 -11.71
C ASP A 425 -1.86 -13.40 -10.88
N VAL A 426 -2.89 -13.14 -10.08
CA VAL A 426 -3.41 -14.11 -9.10
C VAL A 426 -4.18 -15.25 -9.78
N ALA A 427 -4.74 -15.04 -10.96
CA ALA A 427 -5.52 -16.04 -11.67
C ALA A 427 -4.64 -17.15 -12.29
N THR A 428 -3.50 -16.76 -12.87
CA THR A 428 -2.58 -17.68 -13.56
C THR A 428 -1.28 -17.95 -12.80
N ASN A 429 -1.01 -17.25 -11.70
CA ASN A 429 0.30 -17.19 -11.07
C ASN A 429 1.44 -16.72 -12.00
N TRP A 430 1.12 -15.96 -13.05
CA TRP A 430 2.17 -15.34 -13.85
C TRP A 430 2.92 -14.29 -13.04
N LEU A 431 4.26 -14.34 -13.08
CA LEU A 431 5.14 -13.35 -12.46
C LEU A 431 5.81 -12.51 -13.53
N TRP A 432 5.59 -11.20 -13.50
CA TRP A 432 6.39 -10.20 -14.19
C TRP A 432 7.39 -9.60 -13.21
N VAL A 433 8.67 -9.54 -13.56
CA VAL A 433 9.71 -9.05 -12.65
C VAL A 433 10.66 -8.13 -13.39
N ASP A 434 10.82 -6.91 -12.87
CA ASP A 434 11.88 -6.00 -13.29
C ASP A 434 13.01 -5.97 -12.27
N MET A 435 14.23 -6.19 -12.74
CA MET A 435 15.44 -6.03 -11.95
C MET A 435 15.97 -4.59 -12.07
N VAL A 436 16.16 -3.92 -10.93
CA VAL A 436 16.67 -2.55 -10.83
C VAL A 436 17.93 -2.53 -9.98
N VAL A 437 19.03 -2.04 -10.55
CA VAL A 437 20.28 -1.78 -9.81
C VAL A 437 20.33 -0.31 -9.45
N LEU A 438 20.32 -0.03 -8.14
CA LEU A 438 20.28 1.32 -7.62
C LEU A 438 21.69 1.85 -7.33
N PRO A 439 21.94 3.15 -7.55
CA PRO A 439 23.16 3.81 -7.09
C PRO A 439 23.35 3.65 -5.58
N LYS A 440 24.61 3.74 -5.13
CA LYS A 440 24.94 3.60 -3.70
C LYS A 440 24.18 4.64 -2.86
N GLY A 441 23.54 4.17 -1.79
CA GLY A 441 22.76 5.01 -0.88
C GLY A 441 21.35 5.38 -1.36
N GLN A 442 20.92 4.89 -2.53
CA GLN A 442 19.57 5.15 -3.05
C GLN A 442 18.65 3.93 -2.83
N GLY A 443 17.37 4.22 -2.57
CA GLY A 443 16.28 3.24 -2.53
C GLY A 443 15.45 3.27 -3.81
N ILE A 444 14.53 2.30 -3.96
CA ILE A 444 13.55 2.32 -5.06
C ILE A 444 12.73 3.60 -4.96
N ARG A 445 12.60 4.29 -6.10
CA ARG A 445 11.78 5.47 -6.23
C ARG A 445 10.45 5.11 -6.87
N ARG A 446 9.52 6.06 -6.80
CA ARG A 446 8.19 5.94 -7.39
C ARG A 446 8.26 5.78 -8.91
N ASP A 447 9.17 6.49 -9.54
CA ASP A 447 9.35 6.46 -10.99
C ASP A 447 9.79 5.07 -11.47
N ASP A 448 10.59 4.36 -10.68
CA ASP A 448 11.00 2.98 -10.97
C ASP A 448 9.80 2.03 -10.99
N VAL A 449 8.90 2.17 -10.00
CA VAL A 449 7.67 1.38 -9.88
C VAL A 449 6.69 1.70 -11.00
N ALA A 450 6.48 2.98 -11.32
CA ALA A 450 5.61 3.41 -12.41
C ALA A 450 6.13 2.91 -13.77
N ALA A 451 7.43 3.04 -14.01
CA ALA A 451 8.06 2.52 -15.23
C ALA A 451 7.93 1.00 -15.32
N SER A 452 8.04 0.28 -14.19
CA SER A 452 7.83 -1.17 -14.14
C SER A 452 6.38 -1.56 -14.43
N PHE A 453 5.42 -0.83 -13.85
CA PHE A 453 4.01 -1.03 -14.10
C PHE A 453 3.65 -0.85 -15.58
N VAL A 454 4.18 0.21 -16.22
CA VAL A 454 3.96 0.46 -17.66
C VAL A 454 4.52 -0.66 -18.52
N ARG A 455 5.77 -1.10 -18.27
CA ARG A 455 6.34 -2.24 -19.00
C ARG A 455 5.51 -3.51 -18.83
N MET A 456 5.03 -3.76 -17.61
CA MET A 456 4.15 -4.89 -17.32
C MET A 456 2.84 -4.80 -18.11
N ALA A 457 2.15 -3.66 -18.09
CA ALA A 457 0.90 -3.46 -18.83
C ALA A 457 1.10 -3.63 -20.36
N GLU A 458 2.22 -3.14 -20.88
CA GLU A 458 2.58 -3.28 -22.30
C GLU A 458 2.90 -4.73 -22.69
N GLN A 459 3.73 -5.42 -21.89
CA GLN A 459 4.47 -6.60 -22.34
C GLN A 459 4.04 -7.90 -21.65
N ALA A 460 3.46 -7.86 -20.45
CA ALA A 460 3.00 -9.07 -19.77
C ALA A 460 1.87 -9.72 -20.57
N PRO A 461 1.80 -11.06 -20.66
CA PRO A 461 0.81 -11.70 -21.52
C PRO A 461 -0.63 -11.59 -21.00
N PHE A 462 -0.81 -11.30 -19.69
CA PHE A 462 -2.09 -10.97 -19.09
C PHE A 462 -2.54 -9.50 -19.31
N GLY A 463 -1.63 -8.62 -19.74
CA GLY A 463 -1.93 -7.23 -20.08
C GLY A 463 -2.23 -6.33 -18.89
N MET A 464 -2.98 -5.25 -19.14
CA MET A 464 -3.35 -4.25 -18.14
C MET A 464 -4.26 -4.87 -17.07
N PRO A 465 -3.94 -4.71 -15.77
CA PRO A 465 -4.76 -5.22 -14.69
C PRO A 465 -6.05 -4.41 -14.50
N ARG A 466 -7.12 -5.10 -14.07
CA ARG A 466 -8.40 -4.50 -13.66
C ARG A 466 -8.39 -4.04 -12.20
N CYS A 467 -7.79 -4.85 -11.32
CA CYS A 467 -7.58 -4.53 -9.92
C CYS A 467 -6.10 -4.71 -9.56
N LEU A 468 -5.59 -3.76 -8.79
CA LEU A 468 -4.25 -3.81 -8.21
C LEU A 468 -4.33 -4.01 -6.70
N TYR A 469 -3.45 -4.87 -6.19
CA TYR A 469 -3.27 -5.13 -4.76
C TYR A 469 -1.80 -5.02 -4.39
N LEU A 470 -1.40 -3.88 -3.84
CA LEU A 470 0.01 -3.61 -3.50
C LEU A 470 0.20 -3.42 -1.98
N ASP A 471 1.46 -3.45 -1.57
CA ASP A 471 1.87 -3.24 -0.19
C ASP A 471 1.83 -1.77 0.24
N ASN A 472 1.50 -1.50 1.51
CA ASN A 472 1.51 -0.17 2.12
C ASN A 472 2.92 0.36 2.47
N GLY A 473 3.95 -0.09 1.74
CA GLY A 473 5.32 0.44 1.88
C GLY A 473 5.38 1.93 1.54
N SER A 474 6.29 2.66 2.19
CA SER A 474 6.44 4.12 1.98
C SER A 474 6.96 4.44 0.57
N GLU A 475 7.54 3.46 -0.13
CA GLU A 475 7.92 3.53 -1.54
C GLU A 475 6.70 3.69 -2.47
N TYR A 476 5.53 3.19 -2.05
CA TYR A 476 4.25 3.35 -2.73
C TYR A 476 3.48 4.53 -2.13
N LYS A 477 3.75 5.77 -2.57
CA LYS A 477 2.80 6.88 -2.28
C LYS A 477 1.62 6.81 -3.24
N TRP A 478 0.65 5.98 -2.84
CA TRP A 478 -0.57 5.55 -3.50
C TRP A 478 -1.40 6.61 -4.23
N ASP A 479 -1.44 7.85 -3.72
CA ASP A 479 -2.30 8.89 -4.27
C ASP A 479 -1.94 9.26 -5.72
N GLU A 480 -0.66 9.19 -6.08
CA GLU A 480 -0.19 9.51 -7.45
C GLU A 480 -0.52 8.40 -8.45
N MET A 481 -0.47 7.13 -8.03
CA MET A 481 -0.82 6.00 -8.88
C MET A 481 -2.34 5.95 -9.14
N LEU A 482 -3.13 6.31 -8.13
CA LEU A 482 -4.59 6.47 -8.24
C LEU A 482 -4.94 7.65 -9.16
N VAL A 483 -4.24 8.78 -9.02
CA VAL A 483 -4.38 9.92 -9.95
C VAL A 483 -4.03 9.51 -11.38
N ALA A 484 -2.96 8.73 -11.58
CA ALA A 484 -2.60 8.21 -12.90
C ALA A 484 -3.67 7.25 -13.46
N CYS A 485 -4.21 6.34 -12.63
CA CYS A 485 -5.29 5.46 -13.07
C CYS A 485 -6.58 6.24 -13.37
N LYS A 486 -6.85 7.33 -12.65
CA LYS A 486 -7.96 8.24 -12.95
C LYS A 486 -7.76 9.00 -14.26
N HIS A 487 -6.55 9.51 -14.51
CA HIS A 487 -6.21 10.09 -15.81
C HIS A 487 -6.33 9.08 -16.95
N LEU A 488 -5.96 7.82 -16.70
CA LEU A 488 -6.13 6.74 -17.67
C LEU A 488 -7.60 6.43 -17.91
N ALA A 489 -8.45 6.48 -16.88
CA ALA A 489 -9.90 6.40 -17.01
C ALA A 489 -10.44 7.51 -17.92
N ASP A 490 -10.01 8.74 -17.68
CA ASP A 490 -10.45 9.90 -18.47
C ASP A 490 -9.99 9.80 -19.93
N LEU A 491 -8.73 9.39 -20.16
CA LEU A 491 -8.16 9.23 -21.50
C LEU A 491 -8.74 8.04 -22.29
N THR A 492 -9.27 7.04 -21.60
CA THR A 492 -9.86 5.84 -22.23
C THR A 492 -11.39 5.89 -22.29
N GLY A 493 -12.01 7.03 -21.99
CA GLY A 493 -13.48 7.15 -21.99
C GLY A 493 -14.15 6.24 -20.96
N GLN A 494 -13.53 6.07 -19.79
CA GLN A 494 -13.99 5.23 -18.67
C GLN A 494 -14.02 3.72 -18.97
N GLN A 495 -13.34 3.26 -20.03
CA GLN A 495 -13.11 1.82 -20.26
C GLN A 495 -12.31 1.19 -19.12
N PHE A 496 -11.49 1.99 -18.44
CA PHE A 496 -10.78 1.64 -17.21
C PHE A 496 -11.05 2.67 -16.12
N ALA A 497 -12.10 2.51 -15.31
CA ALA A 497 -12.19 3.30 -14.08
C ALA A 497 -11.45 2.55 -12.96
N ALA A 498 -10.60 3.26 -12.22
CA ALA A 498 -10.02 2.81 -10.97
C ALA A 498 -10.47 3.79 -9.89
N ASP A 499 -11.27 3.33 -8.95
CA ASP A 499 -11.77 4.18 -7.86
C ASP A 499 -11.62 3.44 -6.53
N GLU A 500 -11.26 4.18 -5.48
CA GLU A 500 -11.19 3.69 -4.10
C GLU A 500 -12.57 3.63 -3.45
N ALA A 501 -13.56 4.35 -4.00
CA ALA A 501 -14.89 4.41 -3.44
C ALA A 501 -15.54 3.01 -3.39
N GLU A 502 -16.19 2.69 -2.26
CA GLU A 502 -17.00 1.47 -2.12
C GLU A 502 -18.10 1.35 -3.18
N THR A 503 -18.48 2.49 -3.79
CA THR A 503 -19.47 2.62 -4.86
C THR A 503 -18.93 2.26 -6.25
N ALA A 504 -17.62 2.07 -6.41
CA ALA A 504 -17.03 1.60 -7.65
C ALA A 504 -17.38 0.11 -7.88
N PRO A 505 -17.78 -0.29 -9.10
CA PRO A 505 -17.98 -1.69 -9.44
C PRO A 505 -16.75 -2.52 -9.04
N ALA A 506 -16.95 -3.73 -8.50
CA ALA A 506 -15.86 -4.57 -7.97
C ALA A 506 -14.73 -4.82 -8.99
N GLU A 507 -15.05 -4.76 -10.27
CA GLU A 507 -14.15 -4.93 -11.42
C GLU A 507 -13.24 -3.71 -11.73
N ARG A 508 -13.36 -2.64 -10.93
CA ARG A 508 -12.79 -1.30 -11.18
C ARG A 508 -12.15 -0.69 -9.92
N ARG A 509 -11.79 -1.54 -8.95
CA ARG A 509 -11.32 -1.10 -7.63
C ARG A 509 -9.81 -1.27 -7.51
N VAL A 510 -9.13 -0.29 -6.92
CA VAL A 510 -7.77 -0.48 -6.40
C VAL A 510 -7.92 -0.83 -4.92
N VAL A 511 -7.46 -2.02 -4.52
CA VAL A 511 -7.66 -2.53 -3.16
C VAL A 511 -6.35 -2.45 -2.38
N ARG A 512 -6.31 -1.59 -1.37
CA ARG A 512 -5.15 -1.47 -0.48
C ARG A 512 -5.09 -2.69 0.45
N SER A 513 -3.88 -3.22 0.66
CA SER A 513 -3.65 -4.22 1.69
C SER A 513 -3.75 -3.57 3.08
N ILE A 514 -4.25 -4.30 4.07
CA ILE A 514 -4.17 -3.85 5.47
C ILE A 514 -2.69 -3.87 5.89
N PRO A 515 -2.14 -2.79 6.48
CA PRO A 515 -0.77 -2.77 6.97
C PRO A 515 -0.48 -3.99 7.87
N PHE A 516 0.71 -4.58 7.73
CA PHE A 516 1.21 -5.67 8.57
C PHE A 516 0.39 -6.99 8.53
N HIS A 517 -0.36 -7.24 7.44
CA HIS A 517 -1.18 -8.46 7.30
C HIS A 517 -0.74 -9.38 6.13
N PRO A 518 0.38 -10.12 6.26
CA PRO A 518 1.04 -10.84 5.15
C PRO A 518 0.17 -11.93 4.50
N ARG A 519 -0.74 -12.59 5.23
CA ARG A 519 -1.63 -13.64 4.66
C ARG A 519 -2.61 -13.14 3.60
N GLY A 520 -2.79 -11.82 3.46
CA GLY A 520 -3.54 -11.23 2.34
C GLY A 520 -2.77 -11.15 1.03
N LYS A 521 -1.44 -11.15 1.09
CA LYS A 521 -0.56 -10.98 -0.06
C LYS A 521 -0.20 -12.35 -0.64
N ARG A 522 -0.90 -12.76 -1.70
CA ARG A 522 -0.59 -14.02 -2.39
C ARG A 522 0.80 -14.04 -3.04
N ILE A 523 1.37 -12.87 -3.33
CA ILE A 523 2.70 -12.73 -3.91
C ILE A 523 3.83 -13.20 -2.99
N GLU A 524 3.70 -13.13 -1.65
CA GLU A 524 4.72 -13.65 -0.73
C GLU A 524 4.93 -15.16 -0.89
N GLY A 525 3.84 -15.91 -1.08
CA GLY A 525 3.91 -17.35 -1.40
C GLY A 525 4.48 -17.63 -2.79
N ALA A 526 4.35 -16.69 -3.73
CA ALA A 526 4.99 -16.76 -5.03
C ALA A 526 6.51 -16.47 -4.92
N PHE A 527 6.92 -15.51 -4.09
CA PHE A 527 8.33 -15.25 -3.80
C PHE A 527 9.01 -16.41 -3.11
N GLY A 528 8.37 -17.05 -2.13
CA GLY A 528 8.91 -18.27 -1.53
C GLY A 528 9.21 -19.37 -2.57
N ARG A 529 8.36 -19.48 -3.62
CA ARG A 529 8.62 -20.38 -4.76
C ARG A 529 9.75 -19.85 -5.64
N LEU A 530 9.74 -18.56 -5.98
CA LEU A 530 10.79 -17.91 -6.77
C LEU A 530 12.17 -18.06 -6.12
N SER A 531 12.29 -17.98 -4.79
CA SER A 531 13.56 -18.17 -4.08
C SER A 531 14.21 -19.53 -4.34
N HIS A 532 13.42 -20.59 -4.58
CA HIS A 532 13.96 -21.90 -4.94
C HIS A 532 14.62 -21.89 -6.32
N TRP A 533 14.05 -21.14 -7.26
CA TRP A 533 14.63 -20.91 -8.58
C TRP A 533 15.85 -19.99 -8.50
N LEU A 534 15.77 -18.94 -7.68
CA LEU A 534 16.88 -18.01 -7.48
C LEU A 534 18.12 -18.72 -6.92
N ALA A 535 17.91 -19.73 -6.09
CA ALA A 535 18.97 -20.55 -5.52
C ALA A 535 19.76 -21.41 -6.53
N TRP A 536 19.31 -21.51 -7.80
CA TRP A 536 20.07 -22.18 -8.85
C TRP A 536 21.29 -21.36 -9.31
N TRP A 537 21.30 -20.06 -9.04
CA TRP A 537 22.50 -19.25 -9.26
C TRP A 537 23.54 -19.58 -8.20
N PHE A 538 24.75 -19.96 -8.62
CA PHE A 538 25.84 -20.30 -7.70
C PHE A 538 26.18 -19.15 -6.73
N GLY A 539 25.98 -17.90 -7.19
CA GLY A 539 26.16 -16.71 -6.38
C GLY A 539 24.99 -16.33 -5.46
N TYR A 540 24.01 -17.20 -5.26
CA TYR A 540 22.85 -16.90 -4.40
C TYR A 540 23.21 -16.97 -2.91
N VAL A 541 23.10 -15.85 -2.19
CA VAL A 541 23.50 -15.75 -0.76
C VAL A 541 22.36 -16.06 0.22
N GLY A 542 21.10 -15.97 -0.23
CA GLY A 542 19.91 -16.14 0.59
C GLY A 542 19.52 -14.92 1.44
N GLY A 543 18.23 -14.81 1.79
CA GLY A 543 17.66 -13.63 2.46
C GLY A 543 18.07 -13.42 3.92
N ASN A 544 18.71 -14.40 4.57
CA ASN A 544 19.17 -14.24 5.96
C ASN A 544 20.60 -13.70 6.00
N ARG A 545 20.72 -12.38 6.19
CA ARG A 545 22.01 -11.66 6.23
C ARG A 545 22.94 -12.06 7.40
N MET A 546 22.41 -12.71 8.43
CA MET A 546 23.18 -13.17 9.60
C MET A 546 23.75 -14.58 9.41
N THR A 547 23.12 -15.42 8.56
CA THR A 547 23.63 -16.73 8.14
C THR A 547 24.09 -16.64 6.68
N LYS A 548 25.14 -15.85 6.45
CA LYS A 548 25.71 -15.69 5.10
C LYS A 548 26.20 -17.04 4.59
N LYS A 549 25.65 -17.50 3.46
CA LYS A 549 26.25 -18.59 2.71
C LYS A 549 27.64 -18.14 2.24
N VAL A 550 28.66 -18.88 2.61
CA VAL A 550 30.05 -18.64 2.21
C VAL A 550 30.42 -19.66 1.14
N ALA A 551 30.98 -19.20 0.01
CA ALA A 551 31.45 -20.10 -1.05
C ALA A 551 32.64 -20.95 -0.56
N THR A 552 33.38 -20.42 0.41
CA THR A 552 34.45 -21.08 1.16
C THR A 552 34.51 -20.41 2.53
N LEU A 553 34.79 -21.14 3.62
CA LEU A 553 34.94 -20.55 4.96
C LEU A 553 35.77 -19.26 4.92
N GLY A 554 35.18 -18.13 5.30
CA GLY A 554 35.83 -16.82 5.33
C GLY A 554 35.83 -16.00 4.03
N LYS A 555 35.38 -16.54 2.89
CA LYS A 555 35.26 -15.80 1.61
C LYS A 555 33.79 -15.65 1.19
N GLY A 556 33.37 -14.39 0.99
CA GLY A 556 32.05 -14.06 0.47
C GLY A 556 31.87 -14.56 -0.97
N VAL A 557 30.61 -14.64 -1.40
CA VAL A 557 30.26 -14.92 -2.79
C VAL A 557 30.76 -13.79 -3.69
N GLN A 558 31.35 -14.15 -4.83
CA GLN A 558 31.83 -13.19 -5.83
C GLN A 558 30.63 -12.53 -6.53
N PRO A 559 30.63 -11.19 -6.67
CA PRO A 559 29.57 -10.48 -7.38
C PRO A 559 29.62 -10.78 -8.87
N SER A 560 28.46 -10.81 -9.52
CA SER A 560 28.33 -11.12 -10.94
C SER A 560 28.01 -9.88 -11.78
N PRO A 561 28.35 -9.84 -13.08
CA PRO A 561 27.95 -8.74 -13.96
C PRO A 561 26.42 -8.61 -14.04
N GLU A 562 25.89 -7.38 -13.98
CA GLU A 562 24.45 -7.13 -13.98
C GLU A 562 23.74 -7.75 -15.20
N ALA A 563 24.29 -7.55 -16.39
CA ALA A 563 23.69 -8.02 -17.64
C ALA A 563 23.53 -9.55 -17.67
N GLU A 564 24.50 -10.29 -17.13
CA GLU A 564 24.45 -11.74 -17.05
C GLU A 564 23.34 -12.21 -16.10
N VAL A 565 23.26 -11.60 -14.92
CA VAL A 565 22.22 -11.91 -13.93
C VAL A 565 20.82 -11.57 -14.48
N ARG A 566 20.69 -10.46 -15.20
CA ARG A 566 19.44 -10.07 -15.87
C ARG A 566 19.00 -11.10 -16.91
N ALA A 567 19.92 -11.51 -17.79
CA ALA A 567 19.64 -12.50 -18.83
C ALA A 567 19.34 -13.90 -18.25
N TRP A 568 20.04 -14.28 -17.18
CA TRP A 568 19.74 -15.51 -16.45
C TRP A 568 18.37 -15.44 -15.78
N LEU A 569 18.04 -14.36 -15.07
CA LEU A 569 16.75 -14.19 -14.39
C LEU A 569 15.58 -14.32 -15.38
N ALA A 570 15.71 -13.71 -16.57
CA ALA A 570 14.70 -13.83 -17.62
C ALA A 570 14.47 -15.29 -18.06
N ARG A 571 15.54 -16.07 -18.23
CA ARG A 571 15.44 -17.50 -18.58
C ARG A 571 14.83 -18.32 -17.43
N THR A 572 15.25 -18.06 -16.20
CA THR A 572 14.71 -18.72 -15.00
C THR A 572 13.21 -18.43 -14.81
N LEU A 573 12.76 -17.21 -15.14
CA LEU A 573 11.33 -16.87 -15.12
C LEU A 573 10.56 -17.62 -16.21
N ALA A 574 11.15 -17.80 -17.40
CA ALA A 574 10.54 -18.62 -18.45
C ALA A 574 10.35 -20.08 -17.98
N ASP A 575 11.36 -20.66 -17.31
CA ASP A 575 11.26 -22.00 -16.71
C ASP A 575 10.17 -22.05 -15.64
N TYR A 576 10.06 -21.03 -14.80
CA TYR A 576 8.98 -20.89 -13.81
C TYR A 576 7.60 -20.88 -14.48
N HIS A 577 7.43 -20.13 -15.59
CA HIS A 577 6.13 -20.00 -16.27
C HIS A 577 5.67 -21.29 -16.96
N VAL A 578 6.58 -22.19 -17.33
CA VAL A 578 6.24 -23.49 -17.94
C VAL A 578 6.14 -24.64 -16.92
N THR A 579 6.49 -24.40 -15.66
CA THR A 579 6.49 -25.45 -14.63
C THR A 579 5.10 -25.66 -14.01
N PRO A 580 4.57 -26.90 -14.02
CA PRO A 580 3.30 -27.26 -13.35
C PRO A 580 3.25 -26.90 -11.86
N GLN A 581 2.10 -26.41 -11.37
CA GLN A 581 1.91 -26.00 -9.98
C GLN A 581 0.79 -26.80 -9.26
N PRO A 582 0.98 -28.09 -8.95
CA PRO A 582 -0.07 -28.97 -8.38
C PRO A 582 -0.52 -28.60 -6.96
N ARG A 583 0.31 -27.86 -6.20
CA ARG A 583 -0.03 -27.42 -4.84
C ARG A 583 -0.94 -26.17 -4.83
N ALA A 584 -1.14 -25.52 -5.97
CA ALA A 584 -2.05 -24.39 -6.10
C ALA A 584 -3.40 -24.90 -6.64
N GLU A 585 -4.38 -25.09 -5.75
CA GLU A 585 -5.69 -25.69 -6.08
C GLU A 585 -6.36 -25.06 -7.31
N HIS A 586 -6.40 -23.72 -7.39
CA HIS A 586 -6.96 -22.98 -8.54
C HIS A 586 -6.23 -23.19 -9.87
N MET A 587 -4.98 -23.66 -9.85
CA MET A 587 -4.21 -23.98 -11.05
C MET A 587 -4.55 -25.37 -11.61
N GLY A 588 -5.18 -26.26 -10.83
CA GLY A 588 -5.53 -27.60 -11.29
C GLY A 588 -4.34 -28.42 -11.80
N GLY A 589 -3.13 -28.19 -11.27
CA GLY A 589 -1.91 -28.84 -11.75
C GLY A 589 -1.27 -28.22 -13.00
N MET A 590 -1.86 -27.18 -13.59
CA MET A 590 -1.29 -26.50 -14.76
C MET A 590 -0.10 -25.61 -14.41
N SER A 591 0.73 -25.31 -15.42
CA SER A 591 1.71 -24.23 -15.34
C SER A 591 1.04 -22.86 -15.55
N PRO A 592 1.68 -21.73 -15.16
CA PRO A 592 1.19 -20.40 -15.51
C PRO A 592 0.90 -20.21 -17.00
N LYS A 593 1.79 -20.71 -17.88
CA LYS A 593 1.60 -20.68 -19.33
C LYS A 593 0.36 -21.45 -19.75
N ASP A 594 0.20 -22.70 -19.31
CA ASP A 594 -0.94 -23.53 -19.72
C ASP A 594 -2.26 -22.96 -19.21
N ARG A 595 -2.26 -22.40 -17.99
CA ARG A 595 -3.45 -21.75 -17.42
C ARG A 595 -3.86 -20.52 -18.23
N LEU A 596 -2.90 -19.70 -18.65
CA LEU A 596 -3.16 -18.54 -19.50
C LEU A 596 -3.68 -18.97 -20.88
N THR A 597 -3.05 -19.99 -21.49
CA THR A 597 -3.50 -20.56 -22.77
C THR A 597 -4.93 -21.10 -22.67
N TRP A 598 -5.28 -21.75 -21.57
CA TRP A 598 -6.64 -22.22 -21.33
C TRP A 598 -7.65 -21.06 -21.31
N HIS A 599 -7.33 -19.96 -20.63
CA HIS A 599 -8.19 -18.77 -20.65
C HIS A 599 -8.33 -18.16 -22.05
N MET A 600 -7.23 -18.07 -22.82
CA MET A 600 -7.26 -17.59 -24.20
C MET A 600 -8.15 -18.48 -25.10
N GLN A 601 -8.03 -19.80 -24.95
CA GLN A 601 -8.87 -20.77 -25.67
C GLN A 601 -10.35 -20.68 -25.25
N ALA A 602 -10.62 -20.29 -24.01
CA ALA A 602 -11.96 -19.99 -23.51
C ALA A 602 -12.49 -18.60 -23.95
N GLY A 603 -11.78 -17.88 -24.83
CA GLY A 603 -12.21 -16.60 -25.40
C GLY A 603 -11.82 -15.36 -24.59
N TRP A 604 -11.02 -15.50 -23.54
CA TRP A 604 -10.45 -14.33 -22.85
C TRP A 604 -9.38 -13.65 -23.71
N GLN A 605 -9.29 -12.33 -23.63
CA GLN A 605 -8.29 -11.54 -24.33
C GLN A 605 -7.64 -10.53 -23.36
N PRO A 606 -6.31 -10.29 -23.48
CA PRO A 606 -5.62 -9.30 -22.67
C PRO A 606 -6.02 -7.88 -23.07
N TRP A 607 -6.05 -7.01 -22.09
CA TRP A 607 -6.17 -5.59 -22.33
C TRP A 607 -4.81 -4.97 -22.65
N ARG A 608 -4.72 -4.27 -23.78
CA ARG A 608 -3.52 -3.54 -24.19
C ARG A 608 -3.82 -2.05 -24.17
N VAL A 609 -2.97 -1.29 -23.48
CA VAL A 609 -3.07 0.17 -23.41
C VAL A 609 -1.89 0.75 -24.17
N ASP A 610 -2.15 1.79 -24.97
CA ASP A 610 -1.12 2.46 -25.74
C ASP A 610 -0.10 3.15 -24.82
N ARG A 611 1.18 3.07 -25.19
CA ARG A 611 2.29 3.66 -24.44
C ARG A 611 2.11 5.16 -24.21
N LEU A 612 1.57 5.89 -25.18
CA LEU A 612 1.27 7.31 -25.09
C LEU A 612 0.25 7.59 -23.97
N VAL A 613 -0.80 6.77 -23.89
CA VAL A 613 -1.84 6.91 -22.86
C VAL A 613 -1.24 6.68 -21.48
N LEU A 614 -0.42 5.64 -21.33
CA LEU A 614 0.31 5.38 -20.08
C LEU A 614 1.29 6.53 -19.75
N ALA A 615 2.03 7.04 -20.73
CA ALA A 615 2.95 8.16 -20.54
C ALA A 615 2.23 9.44 -20.08
N LEU A 616 1.07 9.75 -20.66
CA LEU A 616 0.24 10.90 -20.28
C LEU A 616 -0.47 10.71 -18.93
N ALA A 617 -0.83 9.47 -18.58
CA ALA A 617 -1.42 9.15 -17.28
C ALA A 617 -0.42 9.44 -16.15
N PHE A 618 0.84 9.04 -16.33
CA PHE A 618 1.95 9.24 -15.39
C PHE A 618 2.76 10.54 -15.64
N ALA A 619 2.16 11.54 -16.29
CA ALA A 619 2.82 12.81 -16.58
C ALA A 619 2.51 13.93 -15.58
N ASP A 620 3.53 14.70 -15.23
CA ASP A 620 3.37 15.99 -14.57
C ASP A 620 2.91 17.05 -15.57
N ARG A 621 1.91 17.85 -15.17
CA ARG A 621 1.29 18.84 -16.06
C ARG A 621 1.69 20.25 -15.65
N HIS A 622 2.18 21.03 -16.61
CA HIS A 622 2.64 22.40 -16.42
C HIS A 622 2.03 23.32 -17.47
N VAL A 623 1.37 24.41 -17.05
CA VAL A 623 0.96 25.45 -18.01
C VAL A 623 2.18 26.34 -18.29
N ARG A 624 2.55 26.48 -19.57
CA ARG A 624 3.73 27.24 -20.01
C ARG A 624 3.38 28.13 -21.20
N LYS A 625 3.97 29.32 -21.22
CA LYS A 625 3.89 30.22 -22.37
C LYS A 625 4.84 29.72 -23.45
N VAL A 626 4.34 29.60 -24.68
CA VAL A 626 5.18 29.29 -25.83
C VAL A 626 5.97 30.54 -26.20
N THR A 627 7.29 30.40 -26.35
CA THR A 627 8.18 31.49 -26.72
C THR A 627 9.10 31.00 -27.82
N ARG A 628 9.06 31.65 -29.00
CA ARG A 628 9.91 31.30 -30.16
C ARG A 628 9.85 29.81 -30.56
N GLY A 629 8.67 29.21 -30.51
CA GLY A 629 8.48 27.78 -30.83
C GLY A 629 9.03 26.81 -29.78
N ALA A 630 9.26 27.29 -28.56
CA ALA A 630 9.81 26.50 -27.47
C ALA A 630 8.99 26.67 -26.17
N VAL A 631 9.09 25.68 -25.30
CA VAL A 631 8.57 25.69 -23.92
C VAL A 631 9.66 25.24 -22.96
N SER A 632 9.70 25.81 -21.75
CA SER A 632 10.68 25.42 -20.73
C SER A 632 10.01 24.85 -19.49
N VAL A 633 10.52 23.71 -19.03
CA VAL A 633 10.10 23.04 -17.79
C VAL A 633 11.35 22.61 -17.04
N ASP A 634 11.43 22.97 -15.75
CA ASP A 634 12.52 22.61 -14.83
C ASP A 634 13.93 22.89 -15.38
N GLY A 635 14.09 24.01 -16.07
CA GLY A 635 15.36 24.46 -16.66
C GLY A 635 15.74 23.79 -17.98
N VAL A 636 14.92 22.86 -18.50
CA VAL A 636 15.11 22.23 -19.81
C VAL A 636 14.19 22.89 -20.83
N THR A 637 14.73 23.25 -21.99
CA THR A 637 13.97 23.82 -23.11
C THR A 637 13.61 22.72 -24.09
N TYR A 638 12.33 22.63 -24.45
CA TYR A 638 11.79 21.71 -25.43
C TYR A 638 11.29 22.46 -26.65
N THR A 639 11.59 21.93 -27.83
CA THR A 639 11.22 22.53 -29.12
C THR A 639 10.43 21.54 -29.98
N ALA A 640 9.52 22.08 -30.78
CA ALA A 640 8.80 21.33 -31.81
C ALA A 640 8.34 22.27 -32.91
N ASP A 641 8.23 21.77 -34.14
CA ASP A 641 7.87 22.61 -35.28
C ASP A 641 6.48 23.24 -35.13
N PHE A 642 5.50 22.48 -34.63
CA PHE A 642 4.13 22.98 -34.46
C PHE A 642 4.03 24.10 -33.42
N LEU A 643 4.97 24.18 -32.46
CA LEU A 643 4.99 25.25 -31.46
C LEU A 643 5.33 26.61 -32.08
N MET A 644 5.97 26.66 -33.26
CA MET A 644 6.25 27.93 -33.94
C MET A 644 4.97 28.68 -34.36
N HIS A 645 3.83 27.98 -34.43
CA HIS A 645 2.51 28.52 -34.77
C HIS A 645 1.57 28.68 -33.58
N VAL A 646 2.07 28.41 -32.37
CA VAL A 646 1.28 28.59 -31.15
C VAL A 646 1.71 29.88 -30.48
N ASP A 647 0.79 30.85 -30.44
CA ASP A 647 0.91 32.01 -29.58
C ASP A 647 0.06 31.81 -28.31
N GLY A 648 0.60 32.21 -27.16
CA GLY A 648 -0.06 32.05 -25.86
C GLY A 648 0.48 30.89 -25.00
N ARG A 649 -0.40 30.21 -24.28
CA ARG A 649 -0.06 29.19 -23.27
C ARG A 649 -0.54 27.80 -23.69
N VAL A 650 0.26 26.80 -23.40
CA VAL A 650 -0.04 25.38 -23.60
C VAL A 650 0.15 24.60 -22.30
N THR A 651 -0.48 23.44 -22.21
CA THR A 651 -0.20 22.50 -21.12
C THR A 651 0.88 21.52 -21.58
N VAL A 652 1.99 21.46 -20.85
CA VAL A 652 3.10 20.56 -21.10
C VAL A 652 2.99 19.40 -20.12
N ALA A 653 2.88 18.18 -20.65
CA ALA A 653 2.87 16.93 -19.91
C ALA A 653 4.26 16.28 -19.97
N VAL A 654 4.94 16.19 -18.83
CA VAL A 654 6.27 15.60 -18.66
C VAL A 654 6.12 14.17 -18.13
N PRO A 655 6.33 13.12 -18.95
CA PRO A 655 6.12 11.74 -18.54
C PRO A 655 7.19 11.29 -17.56
N ARG A 656 6.81 10.98 -16.31
CA ARG A 656 7.77 10.52 -15.29
C ARG A 656 8.42 9.19 -15.65
N ILE A 657 7.67 8.32 -16.34
CA ILE A 657 8.13 7.00 -16.79
C ILE A 657 9.24 7.07 -17.85
N LEU A 658 9.48 8.25 -18.43
CA LEU A 658 10.57 8.50 -19.39
C LEU A 658 11.75 9.23 -18.74
N LEU A 659 11.72 9.52 -17.43
CA LEU A 659 12.85 10.10 -16.72
C LEU A 659 14.02 9.10 -16.75
N GLY A 660 15.12 9.50 -17.40
CA GLY A 660 16.29 8.63 -17.63
C GLY A 660 16.33 7.95 -19.01
N SER A 661 15.30 8.12 -19.84
CA SER A 661 15.37 7.78 -21.27
C SER A 661 16.48 8.60 -21.95
N PRO A 662 17.23 8.04 -22.92
CA PRO A 662 18.23 8.79 -23.68
C PRO A 662 17.60 9.94 -24.49
N VAL A 663 16.31 9.82 -24.81
CA VAL A 663 15.54 10.90 -25.46
C VAL A 663 14.61 11.51 -24.42
N ARG A 664 14.85 12.78 -24.08
CA ARG A 664 13.95 13.58 -23.26
C ARG A 664 12.90 14.23 -24.14
N CYS A 665 11.64 13.91 -23.88
CA CYS A 665 10.52 14.49 -24.60
C CYS A 665 9.37 14.84 -23.64
N VAL A 666 8.54 15.76 -24.09
CA VAL A 666 7.32 16.20 -23.42
C VAL A 666 6.17 16.18 -24.41
N TYR A 667 4.96 15.93 -23.92
CA TYR A 667 3.76 16.04 -24.73
C TYR A 667 3.16 17.42 -24.53
N VAL A 668 2.81 18.08 -25.62
CA VAL A 668 2.13 19.38 -25.59
C VAL A 668 0.64 19.17 -25.82
N LEU A 669 -0.16 19.74 -24.94
CA LEU A 669 -1.60 19.62 -24.88
C LEU A 669 -2.25 21.00 -24.99
N ASP A 670 -3.38 21.05 -25.69
CA ASP A 670 -4.33 22.17 -25.67
C ASP A 670 -5.65 21.67 -25.08
N GLY A 671 -5.90 22.02 -23.81
CA GLY A 671 -6.93 21.37 -23.01
C GLY A 671 -6.71 19.85 -22.93
N VAL A 672 -7.66 19.09 -23.47
CA VAL A 672 -7.60 17.61 -23.56
C VAL A 672 -6.97 17.09 -24.85
N ARG A 673 -6.73 17.95 -25.83
CA ARG A 673 -6.20 17.56 -27.14
C ARG A 673 -4.68 17.49 -27.10
N VAL A 674 -4.10 16.38 -27.58
CA VAL A 674 -2.66 16.28 -27.81
C VAL A 674 -2.30 17.06 -29.08
N LEU A 675 -1.46 18.09 -28.97
CA LEU A 675 -0.93 18.84 -30.11
C LEU A 675 0.25 18.12 -30.76
N GLY A 676 1.12 17.51 -29.94
CA GLY A 676 2.28 16.77 -30.43
C GLY A 676 3.35 16.54 -29.36
N VAL A 677 4.51 16.06 -29.80
CA VAL A 677 5.69 15.81 -28.95
C VAL A 677 6.72 16.90 -29.17
N ALA A 678 7.26 17.46 -28.09
CA ALA A 678 8.42 18.34 -28.12
C ALA A 678 9.63 17.63 -27.51
N VAL A 679 10.78 17.80 -28.14
CA VAL A 679 12.05 17.18 -27.72
C VAL A 679 12.99 18.24 -27.16
N GLU A 680 13.92 17.81 -26.31
CA GLU A 680 14.94 18.70 -25.76
C GLU A 680 15.69 19.46 -26.87
N GLU A 681 15.92 20.75 -26.65
CA GLU A 681 16.60 21.61 -27.61
C GLU A 681 18.06 21.20 -27.79
N GLN A 682 18.42 20.82 -29.01
CA GLN A 682 19.81 20.58 -29.38
C GLN A 682 20.55 21.92 -29.48
N ALA A 683 21.60 22.08 -28.66
CA ALA A 683 22.53 23.19 -28.78
C ALA A 683 23.53 22.92 -29.92
N TYR A 684 23.72 23.91 -30.81
CA TYR A 684 24.72 23.90 -31.87
C TYR A 684 25.77 24.96 -31.58
N ALA A 685 27.03 24.71 -31.95
CA ALA A 685 28.08 25.71 -31.84
C ALA A 685 27.84 26.87 -32.84
N LEU A 686 28.35 28.06 -32.53
CA LEU A 686 28.08 29.28 -33.31
C LEU A 686 28.46 29.16 -34.80
N LEU A 687 29.51 28.40 -35.10
CA LEU A 687 30.02 28.16 -36.46
C LEU A 687 29.65 26.78 -37.01
N ASP A 688 28.75 26.04 -36.34
CA ASP A 688 28.36 24.70 -36.77
C ASP A 688 27.41 24.74 -37.97
N THR A 689 27.86 24.13 -39.07
CA THR A 689 27.06 23.99 -40.30
C THR A 689 25.77 23.19 -40.10
N ALA A 690 25.72 22.28 -39.12
CA ALA A 690 24.50 21.56 -38.78
C ALA A 690 23.43 22.49 -38.20
N GLY A 691 23.83 23.45 -37.35
CA GLY A 691 22.92 24.48 -36.81
C GLY A 691 22.35 25.39 -37.91
N ALA A 692 23.16 25.77 -38.89
CA ALA A 692 22.70 26.55 -40.04
C ALA A 692 21.68 25.80 -40.91
N LYS A 693 21.91 24.49 -41.15
CA LYS A 693 20.97 23.61 -41.86
C LYS A 693 19.65 23.48 -41.11
N GLU A 694 19.70 23.31 -39.79
CA GLU A 694 18.51 23.21 -38.95
C GLU A 694 17.71 24.53 -38.92
N ALA A 695 18.38 25.68 -38.86
CA ALA A 695 17.71 26.99 -38.96
C ALA A 695 17.01 27.17 -40.31
N ALA A 696 17.63 26.75 -41.42
CA ALA A 696 17.02 26.77 -42.74
C ALA A 696 15.81 25.83 -42.83
N ARG A 697 15.89 24.64 -42.22
CA ARG A 697 14.77 23.69 -42.12
C ARG A 697 13.59 24.30 -41.36
N ARG A 698 13.82 24.87 -40.18
CA ARG A 698 12.79 25.54 -39.36
C ARG A 698 12.11 26.67 -40.13
N ARG A 699 12.87 27.51 -40.85
CA ARG A 699 12.30 28.58 -41.71
C ARG A 699 11.43 28.04 -42.84
N ARG A 700 11.79 26.88 -43.42
CA ARG A 700 10.98 26.24 -44.46
C ARG A 700 9.68 25.69 -43.88
N VAL A 701 9.76 24.96 -42.77
CA VAL A 701 8.59 24.41 -42.07
C VAL A 701 7.66 25.51 -41.59
N PHE A 702 8.21 26.60 -41.04
CA PHE A 702 7.42 27.75 -40.62
C PHE A 702 6.58 28.32 -41.78
N ARG A 703 7.22 28.57 -42.94
CA ARG A 703 6.52 29.09 -44.12
C ARG A 703 5.42 28.15 -44.62
N MET A 704 5.69 26.85 -44.65
CA MET A 704 4.72 25.83 -45.08
C MET A 704 3.49 25.82 -44.17
N LEU A 705 3.68 25.70 -42.86
CA LEU A 705 2.60 25.72 -41.88
C LEU A 705 1.82 27.06 -41.89
N THR A 706 2.49 28.19 -42.10
CA THR A 706 1.81 29.49 -42.27
C THR A 706 0.94 29.51 -43.52
N SER A 707 1.46 29.02 -44.65
CA SER A 707 0.68 28.97 -45.90
C SER A 707 -0.54 28.05 -45.80
N GLU A 708 -0.43 26.92 -45.12
CA GLU A 708 -1.57 26.03 -44.86
C GLU A 708 -2.67 26.72 -44.03
N ARG A 709 -2.28 27.49 -43.01
CA ARG A 709 -3.25 28.24 -42.17
C ARG A 709 -3.92 29.36 -42.93
N VAL A 710 -3.17 30.11 -43.76
CA VAL A 710 -3.72 31.17 -44.62
C VAL A 710 -4.68 30.58 -45.65
N ALA A 711 -4.34 29.44 -46.26
CA ALA A 711 -5.20 28.76 -47.22
C ALA A 711 -6.49 28.25 -46.55
N ALA A 712 -6.41 27.69 -45.34
CA ALA A 712 -7.56 27.14 -44.62
C ALA A 712 -8.64 28.18 -44.28
N VAL A 713 -8.26 29.46 -44.13
CA VAL A 713 -9.19 30.57 -43.82
C VAL A 713 -9.49 31.47 -45.01
N GLY A 714 -8.97 31.15 -46.20
CA GLY A 714 -9.24 31.92 -47.43
C GLY A 714 -8.50 33.26 -47.53
N GLY A 715 -7.46 33.48 -46.72
CA GLY A 715 -6.70 34.74 -46.68
C GLY A 715 -7.17 35.73 -45.61
N PRO A 716 -6.46 36.86 -45.46
CA PRO A 716 -6.88 37.94 -44.56
C PRO A 716 -8.17 38.60 -45.06
N LEU A 717 -8.92 39.19 -44.14
CA LEU A 717 -10.04 40.05 -44.49
C LEU A 717 -9.55 41.29 -45.26
N ASP A 718 -10.32 41.69 -46.27
CA ASP A 718 -10.07 42.92 -47.03
C ASP A 718 -10.59 44.12 -46.21
N GLU A 719 -9.73 44.64 -45.33
CA GLU A 719 -10.08 45.75 -44.43
C GLU A 719 -10.54 47.00 -45.18
N ALA A 720 -10.01 47.23 -46.40
CA ALA A 720 -10.40 48.37 -47.21
C ALA A 720 -11.85 48.26 -47.70
N LYS A 721 -12.32 47.05 -48.02
CA LYS A 721 -13.74 46.82 -48.38
C LYS A 721 -14.68 46.83 -47.17
N LEU A 722 -14.18 46.50 -45.98
CA LEU A 722 -14.96 46.47 -44.74
C LEU A 722 -15.05 47.85 -44.05
N ALA A 723 -14.19 48.80 -44.44
CA ALA A 723 -14.20 50.14 -43.89
C ALA A 723 -15.55 50.83 -44.17
N GLY A 724 -16.17 51.38 -43.13
CA GLY A 724 -17.48 52.06 -43.23
C GLY A 724 -18.70 51.13 -43.19
N THR A 725 -18.58 49.85 -43.57
CA THR A 725 -19.72 48.90 -43.61
C THR A 725 -20.44 48.76 -42.27
N ARG A 726 -19.72 48.82 -41.14
CA ARG A 726 -20.35 48.80 -39.81
C ARG A 726 -21.15 50.07 -39.52
N ALA A 727 -20.66 51.23 -39.94
CA ALA A 727 -21.35 52.50 -39.75
C ALA A 727 -22.61 52.58 -40.63
N GLU A 728 -22.51 52.10 -41.87
CA GLU A 728 -23.62 51.94 -42.81
C GLU A 728 -24.72 51.02 -42.24
N LEU A 729 -24.36 49.79 -41.83
CA LEU A 729 -25.34 48.81 -41.31
C LEU A 729 -25.97 49.20 -39.97
N LEU A 730 -25.28 50.00 -39.15
CA LEU A 730 -25.82 50.54 -37.90
C LEU A 730 -26.60 51.85 -38.12
N GLY A 731 -26.78 52.29 -39.37
CA GLY A 731 -27.57 53.47 -39.70
C GLY A 731 -26.98 54.78 -39.20
N LEU A 732 -25.64 54.90 -39.17
CA LEU A 732 -24.98 56.14 -38.76
C LEU A 732 -25.44 57.31 -39.62
N GLU A 733 -25.55 57.11 -40.94
CA GLU A 733 -26.01 58.14 -41.87
C GLU A 733 -27.43 58.60 -41.55
N ALA A 734 -28.37 57.68 -41.34
CA ALA A 734 -29.73 58.02 -40.90
C ALA A 734 -29.76 58.73 -39.53
N THR A 735 -28.82 58.42 -38.64
CA THR A 735 -28.69 59.09 -37.33
C THR A 735 -28.12 60.50 -37.48
N LEU A 736 -27.11 60.68 -38.36
CA LEU A 736 -26.53 61.98 -38.67
C LEU A 736 -27.55 62.85 -39.41
N ASP A 737 -28.29 62.32 -40.37
CA ASP A 737 -29.37 63.02 -41.07
C ASP A 737 -30.48 63.45 -40.09
N ALA A 738 -30.86 62.58 -39.14
CA ALA A 738 -31.82 62.94 -38.11
C ALA A 738 -31.28 64.02 -37.16
N ALA A 739 -29.98 63.97 -36.84
CA ALA A 739 -29.32 64.97 -36.01
C ALA A 739 -29.19 66.32 -36.72
N ASP A 740 -28.85 66.32 -38.01
CA ASP A 740 -28.78 67.51 -38.87
C ASP A 740 -30.17 68.10 -39.11
N ALA A 741 -31.20 67.26 -39.31
CA ALA A 741 -32.59 67.71 -39.39
C ALA A 741 -33.10 68.31 -38.06
N ALA A 742 -32.58 67.83 -36.92
CA ALA A 742 -32.86 68.38 -35.60
C ALA A 742 -31.94 69.56 -35.22
N ALA A 743 -30.94 69.89 -36.06
CA ALA A 743 -29.98 70.93 -35.75
C ALA A 743 -30.66 72.30 -35.81
N GLN A 744 -30.63 73.02 -34.67
CA GLN A 744 -31.11 74.39 -34.61
C GLN A 744 -30.02 75.32 -35.16
N GLN A 745 -30.30 75.95 -36.31
CA GLN A 745 -29.44 77.01 -36.82
C GLN A 745 -29.52 78.23 -35.91
N VAL A 746 -28.41 78.53 -35.23
CA VAL A 746 -28.22 79.80 -34.52
C VAL A 746 -27.79 80.84 -35.55
N THR A 747 -28.74 81.62 -36.07
CA THR A 747 -28.42 82.75 -36.94
C THR A 747 -27.85 83.90 -36.12
N LEU A 748 -26.77 84.50 -36.61
CA LEU A 748 -26.25 85.75 -36.07
C LEU A 748 -27.34 86.83 -36.12
N SER A 749 -27.45 87.64 -35.06
CA SER A 749 -28.31 88.83 -35.03
C SER A 749 -27.92 89.78 -36.18
N GLU A 750 -28.83 90.68 -36.59
CA GLU A 750 -28.50 91.67 -37.62
C GLU A 750 -27.23 92.47 -37.32
N GLU A 751 -26.97 92.72 -36.03
CA GLU A 751 -25.76 93.38 -35.55
C GLU A 751 -24.52 92.51 -35.78
N GLY A 752 -24.61 91.20 -35.52
CA GLY A 752 -23.57 90.22 -35.82
C GLY A 752 -23.32 90.03 -37.32
N GLN A 753 -24.37 90.05 -38.14
CA GLN A 753 -24.24 89.96 -39.61
C GLN A 753 -23.55 91.21 -40.18
N ARG A 754 -23.87 92.41 -39.66
CA ARG A 754 -23.16 93.65 -40.02
C ARG A 754 -21.70 93.63 -39.56
N LEU A 755 -21.41 93.04 -38.41
CA LEU A 755 -20.05 92.92 -37.88
C LEU A 755 -19.21 91.93 -38.69
N VAL A 756 -19.79 90.80 -39.13
CA VAL A 756 -19.14 89.84 -40.04
C VAL A 756 -18.93 90.44 -41.43
N ALA A 757 -19.93 91.14 -41.99
CA ALA A 757 -19.78 91.84 -43.26
C ALA A 757 -18.72 92.94 -43.18
N GLY A 758 -18.69 93.69 -42.06
CA GLY A 758 -17.65 94.67 -41.76
C GLY A 758 -16.26 94.04 -41.61
N TYR A 759 -16.17 92.88 -40.96
CA TYR A 759 -14.93 92.12 -40.80
C TYR A 759 -14.41 91.58 -42.13
N LEU A 760 -15.26 90.97 -42.96
CA LEU A 760 -14.89 90.49 -44.29
C LEU A 760 -14.46 91.64 -45.20
N ALA A 761 -15.18 92.77 -45.20
CA ALA A 761 -14.80 93.96 -45.95
C ALA A 761 -13.51 94.63 -45.43
N ALA A 762 -13.18 94.48 -44.15
CA ALA A 762 -11.90 94.90 -43.58
C ALA A 762 -10.77 93.94 -43.95
N GLN A 763 -11.04 92.63 -44.00
CA GLN A 763 -10.10 91.62 -44.46
C GLN A 763 -9.75 91.80 -45.94
N GLU A 764 -10.75 92.02 -46.80
CA GLU A 764 -10.52 92.31 -48.22
C GLU A 764 -9.69 93.58 -48.41
N ARG A 765 -9.96 94.63 -47.62
CA ARG A 765 -9.14 95.85 -47.61
C ARG A 765 -7.71 95.60 -47.15
N ALA A 766 -7.51 94.77 -46.12
CA ALA A 766 -6.19 94.41 -45.64
C ALA A 766 -5.40 93.58 -46.68
N ILE A 767 -6.07 92.64 -47.35
CA ILE A 767 -5.47 91.84 -48.44
C ILE A 767 -5.09 92.74 -49.63
N ALA A 768 -5.96 93.68 -50.00
CA ALA A 768 -5.68 94.65 -51.06
C ALA A 768 -4.48 95.55 -50.73
N GLU A 769 -4.37 96.00 -49.48
CA GLU A 769 -3.24 96.84 -49.03
C GLU A 769 -1.93 96.05 -48.95
N ILE A 770 -1.97 94.78 -48.53
CA ILE A 770 -0.82 93.86 -48.58
C ILE A 770 -0.35 93.68 -50.04
N ASN A 771 -1.29 93.46 -50.97
CA ASN A 771 -0.96 93.31 -52.39
C ASN A 771 -0.36 94.60 -52.97
N ARG A 772 -0.89 95.77 -52.61
CA ARG A 772 -0.33 97.06 -53.03
C ARG A 772 1.09 97.29 -52.50
N ARG A 773 1.37 96.95 -51.23
CA ARG A 773 2.72 97.03 -50.67
C ARG A 773 3.69 96.07 -51.36
N ARG A 774 3.20 94.89 -51.77
CA ARG A 774 3.99 93.90 -52.52
C ARG A 774 4.35 94.41 -53.91
N GLU A 775 3.44 95.11 -54.60
CA GLU A 775 3.73 95.76 -55.90
C GLU A 775 4.76 96.89 -55.77
N VAL A 776 4.67 97.71 -54.72
CA VAL A 776 5.66 98.77 -54.46
C VAL A 776 7.04 98.17 -54.16
N ALA A 777 7.10 97.09 -53.36
CA ALA A 777 8.36 96.39 -53.07
C ALA A 777 8.98 95.77 -54.33
N LEU A 778 8.18 95.12 -55.18
CA LEU A 778 8.63 94.55 -56.46
C LEU A 778 9.10 95.64 -57.44
N SER A 779 8.50 96.83 -57.39
CA SER A 779 8.91 97.97 -58.21
C SER A 779 10.22 98.59 -57.71
N ALA A 780 10.42 98.67 -56.39
CA ALA A 780 11.66 99.13 -55.78
C ALA A 780 12.83 98.16 -56.02
N GLU A 781 12.57 96.85 -55.97
CA GLU A 781 13.55 95.80 -56.27
C GLU A 781 13.96 95.79 -57.75
N LYS A 782 13.04 96.11 -58.67
CA LYS A 782 13.36 96.31 -60.10
C LYS A 782 14.23 97.55 -60.35
N LEU A 783 14.06 98.61 -59.57
CA LEU A 783 14.87 99.83 -59.65
C LEU A 783 16.29 99.66 -59.07
N THR A 784 16.48 98.79 -58.06
CA THR A 784 17.81 98.49 -57.51
C THR A 784 18.63 97.54 -58.37
N ARG A 785 18.00 96.79 -59.28
CA ARG A 785 18.66 95.81 -60.14
C ARG A 785 19.24 96.39 -61.44
N TRP A 786 18.94 97.65 -61.76
CA TRP A 786 19.38 98.38 -62.97
C TRP A 786 20.25 99.61 -62.65
N ALA A 787 20.83 99.71 -61.45
CA ALA A 787 21.95 100.60 -61.24
C ALA A 787 23.20 99.92 -61.82
N ASP A 788 23.53 100.25 -63.08
CA ASP A 788 24.75 99.81 -63.74
C ASP A 788 25.98 100.17 -62.89
N GLU A 789 26.81 99.16 -62.59
CA GLU A 789 28.13 99.36 -61.99
C GLU A 789 28.97 100.23 -62.94
N ASP A 790 29.22 101.48 -62.54
CA ASP A 790 30.06 102.43 -63.26
C ASP A 790 31.47 101.85 -63.48
N GLU A 791 32.05 102.07 -64.67
CA GLU A 791 33.33 101.50 -65.10
C GLU A 791 34.51 101.95 -64.21
N GLU A 792 34.38 103.05 -63.47
CA GLU A 792 35.31 103.43 -62.41
C GLU A 792 35.39 102.39 -61.28
N THR A 793 34.27 101.76 -60.94
CA THR A 793 34.18 100.74 -59.87
C THR A 793 34.81 99.41 -60.30
N LYS A 794 34.77 99.10 -61.60
CA LYS A 794 35.45 97.93 -62.19
C LYS A 794 36.96 98.15 -62.29
N GLN A 795 37.41 99.37 -62.63
CA GLN A 795 38.84 99.69 -62.72
C GLN A 795 39.52 99.75 -61.33
N ALA A 796 38.83 100.26 -60.30
CA ALA A 796 39.35 100.24 -58.93
C ALA A 796 39.61 98.80 -58.41
N ARG A 797 38.68 97.88 -58.72
CA ARG A 797 38.79 96.46 -58.33
C ARG A 797 39.88 95.71 -59.11
N ALA A 798 40.19 96.14 -60.35
CA ALA A 798 41.27 95.56 -61.16
C ALA A 798 42.68 96.07 -60.76
N MET A 799 42.77 97.22 -60.08
CA MET A 799 44.02 97.77 -59.54
C MET A 799 44.33 97.32 -58.09
N GLY A 800 43.45 96.53 -57.46
CA GLY A 800 43.70 95.99 -56.12
C GLY A 800 43.67 97.02 -54.99
N LEU A 801 42.82 98.06 -55.12
CA LEU A 801 42.47 98.98 -54.02
C LEU A 801 41.21 98.53 -53.28
#